data_AF-A0A1G8DTF8-F1
#
_entry.id   AF-A0A1G8DTF8-F1
#
_cell.length_a   1.000
_cell.length_b   1.000
_cell.length_c   1.000
_cell.angle_alpha   90.00
_cell.angle_beta   90.00
_cell.angle_gamma   90.00
#
_symmetry.space_group_name_H-M   'P 1'
#
loop_
_entity.id
_entity.type
_entity.pdbx_description
1 polymer ?
#
loop_
_entity_poly.entity_id
_entity_poly.type
_entity_poly.pdbx_seq_one_letter_code
_entity_poly.pdbx_strand_id
1 'polypeptide(L)'
;MPEPMSRLRADWSPAVVWRGLNKPVFIPAVVLVFGLVIFAIVYGQTGGDAFAQLNAIITEGVGWWYVLAATGFVVFALYCGLSRIGQIKLGRDDEEPEFSTLSWFTMLFSAGMGIGLVFYGVAEPLSHMMTPPVGAGVEPGTGEAGRTAMDLTLFHWGLHAWAIYVVVGLGLAYMTFRRGRPLSIRWLLEPLIGRTRTEGWIGHAVDVVAIVGTLFGVATSLGFGVQQITAGLEFLGWIEGTPTFTIVAIAVITGMATLSVVSGLDKGLKWLSNVNMSLAALLAVFVLLLGPTLVILQAIVANTGSYVASLPGQMLETFPLANDSWSGDWTIFYWGWWMSWAPFVGMFIARISRGRTIRQFVMGVLLAPTAIGILWFTIFGDSAIIRQLAEGDMLVDGAVDTNTSLFHLLDTLPLSTITSVLAILVIVFFFVTSSDSGSLVIDILSTGGDTETPRLTRVFWSVTEGIAAAALLLVGGSASLTALQTTSIATAVPFSIIMALACISLLRAFHYEVASTPRYVRARIASGGDVGSAVAEAVGAAEGGGRSTGWRRGIRDFSATFAGLSKSSPQPSTQQETGEGEFLVALHTVPSEAVDVDARTGVATYDEDRAVQDPIAGEVFDTPEFAASHAGHLLEMEGESKPREEDAAKDEER
;
A
#
# COMPACT_ATOMS: atom_id res chain seq x y z
N MET A 1 -31.21 -19.78 -16.21
CA MET A 1 -30.03 -20.59 -15.83
C MET A 1 -29.61 -21.50 -16.98
N PRO A 2 -28.51 -21.13 -17.67
CA PRO A 2 -27.42 -22.06 -17.93
C PRO A 2 -26.07 -21.34 -17.70
N GLU A 3 -25.66 -21.17 -16.44
CA GLU A 3 -24.62 -20.19 -16.08
C GLU A 3 -23.17 -20.70 -15.90
N PRO A 4 -22.88 -21.93 -15.39
CA PRO A 4 -21.48 -22.29 -15.12
C PRO A 4 -20.67 -22.63 -16.39
N MET A 5 -21.25 -23.42 -17.32
CA MET A 5 -20.53 -23.87 -18.51
C MET A 5 -20.40 -22.79 -19.60
N SER A 6 -21.34 -21.86 -19.66
CA SER A 6 -21.31 -20.74 -20.61
C SER A 6 -20.23 -19.72 -20.21
N ARG A 7 -20.12 -19.40 -18.91
CA ARG A 7 -19.04 -18.58 -18.35
C ARG A 7 -17.67 -19.25 -18.51
N LEU A 8 -17.54 -20.54 -18.18
CA LEU A 8 -16.28 -21.26 -18.41
C LEU A 8 -15.85 -21.26 -19.89
N ARG A 9 -16.77 -21.40 -20.85
CA ARG A 9 -16.41 -21.28 -22.28
C ARG A 9 -16.06 -19.85 -22.68
N ALA A 10 -16.64 -18.84 -22.03
CA ALA A 10 -16.34 -17.44 -22.27
C ALA A 10 -14.93 -17.06 -21.76
N ASP A 11 -14.54 -17.55 -20.58
CA ASP A 11 -13.23 -17.30 -19.94
C ASP A 11 -12.04 -17.70 -20.83
N TRP A 12 -12.22 -18.70 -21.68
CA TRP A 12 -11.19 -19.26 -22.56
C TRP A 12 -11.38 -18.90 -24.04
N SER A 13 -12.41 -18.13 -24.40
CA SER A 13 -12.69 -17.75 -25.79
C SER A 13 -11.90 -16.50 -26.17
N PRO A 14 -10.93 -16.57 -27.11
CA PRO A 14 -10.14 -15.41 -27.50
C PRO A 14 -11.00 -14.25 -28.03
N ALA A 15 -12.10 -14.55 -28.71
CA ALA A 15 -13.01 -13.54 -29.25
C ALA A 15 -13.85 -12.82 -28.17
N VAL A 16 -14.16 -13.49 -27.06
CA VAL A 16 -14.85 -12.87 -25.92
C VAL A 16 -13.86 -12.02 -25.14
N VAL A 17 -12.70 -12.60 -24.83
CA VAL A 17 -11.58 -11.95 -24.17
C VAL A 17 -11.19 -10.65 -24.87
N TRP A 18 -10.95 -10.69 -26.19
CA TRP A 18 -10.55 -9.52 -26.96
C TRP A 18 -11.59 -8.39 -26.95
N ARG A 19 -12.88 -8.72 -26.77
CA ARG A 19 -13.93 -7.72 -26.65
C ARG A 19 -13.92 -7.02 -25.29
N GLY A 20 -13.60 -7.73 -24.21
CA GLY A 20 -13.52 -7.19 -22.85
C GLY A 20 -12.25 -6.38 -22.56
N LEU A 21 -11.20 -6.54 -23.36
CA LEU A 21 -9.96 -5.77 -23.18
C LEU A 21 -10.10 -4.30 -23.55
N ASN A 22 -9.52 -3.43 -22.71
CA ASN A 22 -9.30 -2.02 -23.00
C ASN A 22 -8.13 -1.89 -23.98
N LYS A 23 -8.41 -1.97 -25.28
CA LYS A 23 -7.39 -2.04 -26.36
C LYS A 23 -6.39 -0.86 -26.35
N PRO A 24 -6.82 0.39 -26.11
CA PRO A 24 -5.90 1.52 -25.93
C PRO A 24 -4.88 1.37 -24.80
N VAL A 25 -5.11 0.47 -23.83
CA VAL A 25 -4.19 0.16 -22.73
C VAL A 25 -3.44 -1.14 -22.99
N PHE A 26 -4.17 -2.21 -23.31
CA PHE A 26 -3.61 -3.55 -23.48
C PHE A 26 -2.53 -3.61 -24.57
N ILE A 27 -2.80 -3.04 -25.76
CA ILE A 27 -1.87 -3.14 -26.89
C ILE A 27 -0.57 -2.39 -26.60
N PRO A 28 -0.58 -1.10 -26.19
CA PRO A 28 0.66 -0.41 -25.85
C PRO A 28 1.42 -1.05 -24.69
N ALA A 29 0.73 -1.55 -23.66
CA ALA A 29 1.38 -2.24 -22.54
C ALA A 29 2.13 -3.48 -23.00
N VAL A 30 1.49 -4.35 -23.80
CA VAL A 30 2.15 -5.55 -24.36
C VAL A 30 3.34 -5.17 -25.24
N VAL A 31 3.18 -4.17 -26.12
CA VAL A 31 4.27 -3.70 -27.00
C VAL A 31 5.45 -3.17 -26.19
N LEU A 32 5.20 -2.39 -25.14
CA LEU A 32 6.26 -1.86 -24.27
C LEU A 32 6.93 -2.95 -23.45
N VAL A 33 6.18 -3.90 -22.90
CA VAL A 33 6.74 -5.02 -22.13
C VAL A 33 7.68 -5.85 -23.01
N PHE A 34 7.21 -6.35 -24.15
CA PHE A 34 8.06 -7.14 -25.05
C PHE A 34 9.19 -6.28 -25.66
N GLY A 35 8.93 -5.01 -25.97
CA GLY A 35 9.93 -4.07 -26.44
C GLY A 35 11.06 -3.86 -25.43
N LEU A 36 10.74 -3.70 -24.15
CA LEU A 36 11.71 -3.57 -23.06
C LEU A 36 12.46 -4.88 -22.79
N VAL A 37 11.80 -6.03 -22.87
CA VAL A 37 12.46 -7.35 -22.79
C VAL A 37 13.45 -7.53 -23.93
N ILE A 38 13.05 -7.23 -25.17
CA ILE A 38 13.93 -7.30 -26.35
C ILE A 38 15.08 -6.31 -26.21
N PHE A 39 14.79 -5.08 -25.79
CA PHE A 39 15.80 -4.06 -25.53
C PHE A 39 16.82 -4.57 -24.49
N ALA A 40 16.35 -5.12 -23.37
CA ALA A 40 17.22 -5.67 -22.34
C ALA A 40 18.13 -6.77 -22.92
N ILE A 41 17.56 -7.72 -23.68
CA ILE A 41 18.31 -8.80 -24.33
C ILE A 41 19.39 -8.25 -25.27
N VAL A 42 19.03 -7.32 -26.15
CA VAL A 42 19.97 -6.73 -27.12
C VAL A 42 21.03 -5.90 -26.41
N TYR A 43 20.64 -5.11 -25.42
CA TYR A 43 21.53 -4.22 -24.68
C TYR A 43 22.53 -5.01 -23.83
N GLY A 44 22.11 -6.08 -23.17
CA GLY A 44 23.02 -6.94 -22.41
C GLY A 44 24.08 -7.66 -23.26
N GLN A 45 23.89 -7.76 -24.58
CA GLN A 45 24.91 -8.30 -25.49
C GLN A 45 26.01 -7.29 -25.85
N THR A 46 25.85 -6.00 -25.50
CA THR A 46 26.80 -4.94 -25.89
C THR A 46 28.09 -4.90 -25.04
N GLY A 47 28.14 -5.63 -23.92
CA GLY A 47 29.32 -5.78 -23.07
C GLY A 47 28.97 -6.17 -21.63
N GLY A 48 29.96 -6.65 -20.86
CA GLY A 48 29.76 -7.17 -19.49
C GLY A 48 29.20 -6.15 -18.48
N ASP A 49 29.47 -4.86 -18.68
CA ASP A 49 29.09 -3.78 -17.74
C ASP A 49 27.93 -2.91 -18.23
N ALA A 50 27.25 -3.29 -19.33
CA ALA A 50 26.23 -2.43 -19.96
C ALA A 50 25.11 -2.07 -18.97
N PHE A 51 24.57 -3.04 -18.24
CA PHE A 51 23.54 -2.80 -17.23
C PHE A 51 24.03 -2.00 -16.03
N ALA A 52 25.29 -2.17 -15.61
CA ALA A 52 25.86 -1.37 -14.54
C ALA A 52 25.97 0.12 -14.94
N GLN A 53 26.39 0.41 -16.17
CA GLN A 53 26.45 1.77 -16.69
C GLN A 53 25.05 2.39 -16.81
N LEU A 54 24.08 1.64 -17.35
CA LEU A 54 22.70 2.12 -17.46
C LEU A 54 22.08 2.36 -16.08
N ASN A 55 22.36 1.47 -15.12
CA ASN A 55 21.94 1.65 -13.74
C ASN A 55 22.48 2.96 -13.17
N ALA A 56 23.79 3.20 -13.24
CA ALA A 56 24.44 4.41 -12.76
C ALA A 56 23.85 5.68 -13.38
N ILE A 57 23.66 5.69 -14.71
CA ILE A 57 23.07 6.85 -15.41
C ILE A 57 21.67 7.17 -14.87
N ILE A 58 20.85 6.13 -14.64
CA ILE A 58 19.49 6.31 -14.14
C ILE A 58 19.53 6.76 -12.68
N THR A 59 20.27 6.05 -11.81
CA THR A 59 20.29 6.33 -10.38
C THR A 59 20.91 7.68 -10.04
N GLU A 60 21.97 8.10 -10.73
CA GLU A 60 22.54 9.45 -10.61
C GLU A 60 21.56 10.53 -11.09
N GLY A 61 20.82 10.27 -12.17
CA GLY A 61 19.87 11.23 -12.75
C GLY A 61 18.60 11.43 -11.91
N VAL A 62 17.99 10.34 -11.43
CA VAL A 62 16.68 10.36 -10.75
C VAL A 62 16.76 10.23 -9.23
N GLY A 63 17.94 9.95 -8.66
CA GLY A 63 18.09 9.61 -7.24
C GLY A 63 17.51 10.66 -6.29
N TRP A 64 17.83 11.94 -6.53
CA TRP A 64 17.29 13.05 -5.73
C TRP A 64 15.76 13.13 -5.78
N TRP A 65 15.17 12.87 -6.96
CA TRP A 65 13.72 12.90 -7.16
C TRP A 65 13.06 11.74 -6.40
N TYR A 66 13.67 10.57 -6.38
CA TYR A 66 13.14 9.41 -5.66
C TYR A 66 13.14 9.62 -4.15
N VAL A 67 14.23 10.14 -3.59
CA VAL A 67 14.29 10.50 -2.16
C VAL A 67 13.22 11.53 -1.83
N LEU A 68 13.10 12.59 -2.64
CA LEU A 68 12.09 13.63 -2.42
C LEU A 68 10.66 13.08 -2.54
N ALA A 69 10.38 12.24 -3.53
CA ALA A 69 9.07 11.65 -3.77
C ALA A 69 8.68 10.71 -2.63
N ALA A 70 9.54 9.76 -2.26
CA ALA A 70 9.29 8.81 -1.17
C ALA A 70 8.97 9.53 0.15
N THR A 71 9.76 10.55 0.49
CA THR A 71 9.53 11.37 1.68
C THR A 71 8.27 12.23 1.58
N GLY A 72 8.01 12.79 0.41
CA GLY A 72 6.76 13.49 0.11
C GLY A 72 5.53 12.59 0.31
N PHE A 73 5.62 11.30 -0.03
CA PHE A 73 4.56 10.33 0.20
C PHE A 73 4.35 10.02 1.68
N VAL A 74 5.43 9.94 2.49
CA VAL A 74 5.31 9.84 3.95
C VAL A 74 4.58 11.05 4.52
N VAL A 75 4.98 12.27 4.11
CA VAL A 75 4.32 13.51 4.55
C VAL A 75 2.86 13.54 4.14
N PHE A 76 2.54 13.18 2.89
CA PHE A 76 1.17 13.08 2.39
C PHE A 76 0.33 12.09 3.20
N ALA A 77 0.86 10.89 3.45
CA ALA A 77 0.17 9.86 4.21
C ALA A 77 -0.13 10.35 5.64
N LEU A 78 0.88 10.86 6.35
CA LEU A 78 0.73 11.39 7.71
C LEU A 78 -0.26 12.56 7.74
N TYR A 79 -0.20 13.48 6.78
CA TYR A 79 -1.16 14.57 6.66
C TYR A 79 -2.61 14.06 6.51
N CYS A 80 -2.83 13.08 5.63
CA CYS A 80 -4.14 12.47 5.43
C CYS A 80 -4.65 11.76 6.69
N GLY A 81 -3.79 11.03 7.40
CA GLY A 81 -4.17 10.30 8.60
C GLY A 81 -4.42 11.17 9.84
N LEU A 82 -3.60 12.21 10.04
CA LEU A 82 -3.63 13.05 11.25
C LEU A 82 -4.58 14.25 11.15
N SER A 83 -4.91 14.70 9.94
CA SER A 83 -5.82 15.84 9.75
C SER A 83 -7.32 15.44 9.84
N ARG A 84 -8.20 16.40 9.53
CA ARG A 84 -9.66 16.16 9.41
C ARG A 84 -10.01 15.21 8.26
N ILE A 85 -9.17 15.14 7.22
CA ILE A 85 -9.28 14.18 6.11
C ILE A 85 -9.38 12.74 6.65
N GLY A 86 -8.66 12.44 7.73
CA GLY A 86 -8.66 11.13 8.37
C GLY A 86 -10.03 10.64 8.86
N GLN A 87 -11.04 11.51 8.93
CA GLN A 87 -12.42 11.15 9.31
C GLN A 87 -13.27 10.66 8.14
N ILE A 88 -12.86 10.91 6.89
CA ILE A 88 -13.56 10.43 5.70
C ILE A 88 -13.58 8.89 5.72
N LYS A 89 -14.72 8.30 5.40
CA LYS A 89 -14.89 6.85 5.32
C LYS A 89 -14.69 6.37 3.87
N LEU A 90 -13.97 5.27 3.69
CA LEU A 90 -13.70 4.63 2.40
C LEU A 90 -14.89 3.75 1.98
N GLY A 91 -16.01 4.40 1.67
CA GLY A 91 -17.32 3.79 1.45
C GLY A 91 -18.42 4.77 1.83
N ARG A 92 -19.64 4.27 2.08
CA ARG A 92 -20.75 5.07 2.61
C ARG A 92 -20.47 5.52 4.05
N ASP A 93 -21.08 6.61 4.49
CA ASP A 93 -20.87 7.17 5.84
C ASP A 93 -21.24 6.18 6.97
N ASP A 94 -22.24 5.34 6.75
CA ASP A 94 -22.76 4.33 7.66
C ASP A 94 -22.11 2.94 7.46
N GLU A 95 -21.32 2.75 6.41
CA GLU A 95 -20.76 1.44 6.06
C GLU A 95 -19.75 0.93 7.10
N GLU A 96 -19.92 -0.30 7.57
CA GLU A 96 -18.96 -0.93 8.48
C GLU A 96 -17.79 -1.59 7.72
N PRO A 97 -16.61 -1.75 8.34
CA PRO A 97 -15.50 -2.45 7.71
C PRO A 97 -15.87 -3.89 7.34
N GLU A 98 -15.62 -4.28 6.09
CA GLU A 98 -15.93 -5.63 5.57
C GLU A 98 -15.16 -6.72 6.33
N PHE A 99 -13.92 -6.41 6.73
CA PHE A 99 -13.06 -7.31 7.51
C PHE A 99 -12.82 -6.76 8.91
N SER A 100 -12.89 -7.65 9.90
CA SER A 100 -12.49 -7.34 11.27
C SER A 100 -11.06 -6.80 11.33
N THR A 101 -10.77 -5.95 12.31
CA THR A 101 -9.46 -5.27 12.43
C THR A 101 -8.29 -6.25 12.48
N LEU A 102 -8.42 -7.37 13.21
CA LEU A 102 -7.36 -8.38 13.27
C LEU A 102 -7.16 -9.06 11.91
N SER A 103 -8.26 -9.47 11.25
CA SER A 103 -8.21 -10.08 9.92
C SER A 103 -7.56 -9.14 8.90
N TRP A 104 -7.94 -7.87 8.93
CA TRP A 104 -7.36 -6.82 8.09
C TRP A 104 -5.85 -6.67 8.30
N PHE A 105 -5.38 -6.60 9.56
CA PHE A 105 -3.95 -6.54 9.84
C PHE A 105 -3.19 -7.79 9.37
N THR A 106 -3.76 -8.98 9.53
CA THR A 106 -3.13 -10.22 9.04
C THR A 106 -3.06 -10.27 7.50
N MET A 107 -4.06 -9.72 6.81
CA MET A 107 -4.04 -9.63 5.34
C MET A 107 -3.06 -8.56 4.84
N LEU A 108 -2.96 -7.40 5.51
CA LEU A 108 -1.94 -6.39 5.21
C LEU A 108 -0.54 -6.99 5.31
N PHE A 109 -0.29 -7.77 6.36
CA PHE A 109 0.96 -8.49 6.54
C PHE A 109 1.21 -9.45 5.38
N SER A 110 0.24 -10.29 5.01
CA SER A 110 0.44 -11.24 3.91
C SER A 110 0.66 -10.59 2.54
N ALA A 111 0.23 -9.35 2.34
CA ALA A 111 0.20 -8.75 1.02
C ALA A 111 1.46 -7.97 0.66
N GLY A 112 2.10 -7.32 1.64
CA GLY A 112 3.36 -6.62 1.40
C GLY A 112 4.59 -7.36 1.92
N MET A 113 4.43 -8.52 2.56
CA MET A 113 5.54 -9.43 2.80
C MET A 113 5.77 -10.28 1.56
N GLY A 114 7.00 -10.28 1.06
CA GLY A 114 7.37 -11.02 -0.14
C GLY A 114 8.75 -11.65 -0.03
N ILE A 115 9.21 -12.18 -1.17
CA ILE A 115 10.55 -12.73 -1.36
C ILE A 115 11.62 -11.78 -0.81
N GLY A 116 11.44 -10.48 -1.01
CA GLY A 116 12.36 -9.45 -0.56
C GLY A 116 12.76 -9.51 0.91
N LEU A 117 11.83 -9.80 1.83
CA LEU A 117 12.18 -9.92 3.26
C LEU A 117 13.05 -11.14 3.53
N VAL A 118 12.82 -12.24 2.83
CA VAL A 118 13.63 -13.46 2.99
C VAL A 118 15.00 -13.27 2.33
N PHE A 119 15.04 -12.57 1.20
CA PHE A 119 16.24 -12.27 0.43
C PHE A 119 17.18 -11.31 1.17
N TYR A 120 16.68 -10.13 1.52
CA TYR A 120 17.47 -9.08 2.17
C TYR A 120 17.50 -9.19 3.70
N GLY A 121 16.69 -10.07 4.30
CA GLY A 121 16.53 -10.19 5.76
C GLY A 121 17.83 -10.35 6.54
N VAL A 122 18.80 -11.06 5.96
CA VAL A 122 20.15 -11.23 6.50
C VAL A 122 21.16 -10.40 5.71
N ALA A 123 21.06 -10.44 4.38
CA ALA A 123 22.06 -9.88 3.49
C ALA A 123 22.17 -8.35 3.56
N GLU A 124 21.07 -7.63 3.72
CA GLU A 124 21.11 -6.16 3.76
C GLU A 124 21.77 -5.62 5.05
N PRO A 125 21.35 -6.03 6.26
CA PRO A 125 22.04 -5.62 7.49
C PRO A 125 23.54 -5.96 7.49
N LEU A 126 23.91 -7.14 7.00
CA LEU A 126 25.33 -7.51 6.86
C LEU A 126 26.04 -6.62 5.85
N SER A 127 25.43 -6.37 4.69
CA SER A 127 26.01 -5.52 3.65
C SER A 127 26.23 -4.08 4.14
N HIS A 128 25.26 -3.49 4.84
CA HIS A 128 25.42 -2.15 5.39
C HIS A 128 26.46 -2.09 6.50
N MET A 129 26.67 -3.18 7.25
CA MET A 129 27.72 -3.23 8.26
C MET A 129 29.11 -3.35 7.64
N MET A 130 29.26 -4.18 6.60
CA MET A 130 30.56 -4.44 5.95
C MET A 130 30.93 -3.38 4.90
N THR A 131 29.94 -2.71 4.32
CA THR A 131 30.10 -1.65 3.33
C THR A 131 29.09 -0.52 3.61
N PRO A 132 29.23 0.20 4.74
CA PRO A 132 28.38 1.35 5.03
C PRO A 132 28.61 2.47 3.99
N PRO A 133 27.61 3.37 3.78
CA PRO A 133 27.80 4.51 2.90
C PRO A 133 28.96 5.38 3.40
N VAL A 134 29.86 5.79 2.49
CA VAL A 134 31.03 6.59 2.85
C VAL A 134 30.60 7.90 3.51
N GLY A 135 29.48 8.47 3.06
CA GLY A 135 28.90 9.69 3.63
C GLY A 135 28.43 9.58 5.08
N ALA A 136 28.19 8.37 5.60
CA ALA A 136 27.87 8.17 7.02
C ALA A 136 29.09 8.27 7.95
N GLY A 137 30.30 8.13 7.42
CA GLY A 137 31.54 8.29 8.19
C GLY A 137 31.77 7.24 9.28
N VAL A 138 31.19 6.04 9.11
CA VAL A 138 31.30 4.92 10.07
C VAL A 138 32.31 3.88 9.58
N GLU A 139 33.15 3.38 10.48
CA GLU A 139 34.15 2.35 10.15
C GLU A 139 33.48 0.98 9.88
N PRO A 140 33.74 0.34 8.73
CA PRO A 140 33.13 -0.95 8.38
C PRO A 140 33.45 -2.08 9.35
N GLY A 141 32.53 -3.03 9.51
CA GLY A 141 32.72 -4.24 10.31
C GLY A 141 32.74 -4.02 11.83
N THR A 142 32.38 -2.82 12.29
CA THR A 142 32.32 -2.46 13.71
C THR A 142 30.91 -2.60 14.29
N GLY A 143 30.79 -2.62 15.63
CA GLY A 143 29.48 -2.58 16.27
C GLY A 143 28.69 -1.29 15.99
N GLU A 144 29.38 -0.18 15.74
CA GLU A 144 28.75 1.07 15.30
C GLU A 144 28.19 0.95 13.88
N ALA A 145 28.93 0.30 12.96
CA ALA A 145 28.43 -0.03 11.63
C ALA A 145 27.22 -0.96 11.71
N GLY A 146 27.20 -1.93 12.62
CA GLY A 146 26.04 -2.79 12.84
C GLY A 146 24.78 -2.02 13.27
N ARG A 147 24.93 -1.02 14.15
CA ARG A 147 23.81 -0.15 14.55
C ARG A 147 23.29 0.69 13.37
N THR A 148 24.20 1.31 12.62
CA THR A 148 23.87 2.10 11.43
C THR A 148 23.21 1.22 10.35
N ALA A 149 23.67 -0.02 10.20
CA ALA A 149 23.11 -0.98 9.26
C ALA A 149 21.65 -1.29 9.53
N MET A 150 21.28 -1.48 10.79
CA MET A 150 19.89 -1.67 11.19
C MET A 150 19.05 -0.42 10.97
N ASP A 151 19.57 0.78 11.26
CA ASP A 151 18.86 2.03 10.99
C ASP A 151 18.54 2.19 9.49
N LEU A 152 19.52 1.94 8.61
CA LEU A 152 19.35 2.01 7.15
C LEU A 152 18.39 0.95 6.62
N THR A 153 18.50 -0.28 7.12
CA THR A 153 17.59 -1.38 6.74
C THR A 153 16.15 -1.04 7.11
N LEU A 154 15.91 -0.57 8.34
CA LEU A 154 14.56 -0.20 8.77
C LEU A 154 14.02 1.03 8.05
N PHE A 155 14.89 1.91 7.55
CA PHE A 155 14.50 3.00 6.67
C PHE A 155 13.96 2.52 5.33
N HIS A 156 14.63 1.55 4.69
CA HIS A 156 14.19 0.99 3.41
C HIS A 156 12.92 0.16 3.48
N TRP A 157 12.66 -0.50 4.62
CA TRP A 157 11.53 -1.44 4.80
C TRP A 157 10.41 -0.92 5.71
N GLY A 158 10.60 0.23 6.34
CA GLY A 158 9.65 0.88 7.23
C GLY A 158 8.75 1.88 6.52
N LEU A 159 8.47 3.00 7.19
CA LEU A 159 7.41 3.96 6.83
C LEU A 159 7.41 4.41 5.36
N HIS A 160 8.58 4.59 4.75
CA HIS A 160 8.69 5.10 3.38
C HIS A 160 8.16 4.09 2.35
N ALA A 161 8.50 2.80 2.48
CA ALA A 161 7.98 1.75 1.61
C ALA A 161 6.45 1.69 1.67
N TRP A 162 5.89 1.74 2.88
CA TRP A 162 4.44 1.66 3.08
C TRP A 162 3.70 2.94 2.70
N ALA A 163 4.33 4.10 2.83
CA ALA A 163 3.74 5.37 2.40
C ALA A 163 3.55 5.44 0.88
N ILE A 164 4.48 4.87 0.11
CA ILE A 164 4.32 4.70 -1.35
C ILE A 164 3.02 3.93 -1.64
N TYR A 165 2.75 2.84 -0.92
CA TYR A 165 1.52 2.07 -1.09
C TYR A 165 0.27 2.79 -0.59
N VAL A 166 0.39 3.63 0.45
CA VAL A 166 -0.71 4.47 0.93
C VAL A 166 -1.21 5.38 -0.18
N VAL A 167 -0.34 6.01 -0.97
CA VAL A 167 -0.77 6.93 -2.05
C VAL A 167 -1.72 6.24 -3.02
N VAL A 168 -1.32 5.09 -3.54
CA VAL A 168 -2.12 4.36 -4.53
C VAL A 168 -3.32 3.69 -3.89
N GLY A 169 -3.14 3.01 -2.75
CA GLY A 169 -4.22 2.28 -2.09
C GLY A 169 -5.30 3.19 -1.53
N LEU A 170 -4.93 4.32 -0.93
CA LEU A 170 -5.89 5.32 -0.46
C LEU A 170 -6.65 5.94 -1.64
N GLY A 171 -5.92 6.28 -2.71
CA GLY A 171 -6.51 6.84 -3.92
C GLY A 171 -7.53 5.90 -4.56
N LEU A 172 -7.17 4.63 -4.76
CA LEU A 172 -8.08 3.63 -5.33
C LEU A 172 -9.28 3.36 -4.42
N ALA A 173 -9.07 3.22 -3.10
CA ALA A 173 -10.16 2.98 -2.16
C ALA A 173 -11.16 4.15 -2.13
N TYR A 174 -10.67 5.38 -2.14
CA TYR A 174 -11.52 6.57 -2.20
C TYR A 174 -12.24 6.67 -3.54
N MET A 175 -11.52 6.66 -4.67
CA MET A 175 -12.13 6.84 -5.98
C MET A 175 -13.14 5.74 -6.30
N THR A 176 -12.89 4.50 -5.86
CA THR A 176 -13.79 3.37 -6.11
C THR A 176 -14.96 3.33 -5.12
N PHE A 177 -14.71 3.26 -3.81
CA PHE A 177 -15.77 3.00 -2.84
C PHE A 177 -16.53 4.26 -2.40
N ARG A 178 -15.88 5.43 -2.42
CA ARG A 178 -16.54 6.70 -2.12
C ARG A 178 -17.13 7.32 -3.39
N ARG A 179 -16.34 7.42 -4.47
CA ARG A 179 -16.71 8.14 -5.70
C ARG A 179 -17.18 7.26 -6.87
N GLY A 180 -17.22 5.94 -6.70
CA GLY A 180 -17.81 5.01 -7.67
C GLY A 180 -17.06 4.85 -9.00
N ARG A 181 -15.77 5.20 -9.05
CA ARG A 181 -14.95 5.03 -10.26
C ARG A 181 -14.48 3.58 -10.42
N PRO A 182 -14.24 3.10 -11.66
CA PRO A 182 -13.61 1.81 -11.90
C PRO A 182 -12.28 1.65 -11.15
N LEU A 183 -11.92 0.43 -10.78
CA LEU A 183 -10.70 0.12 -10.01
C LEU A 183 -9.43 0.21 -10.88
N SER A 184 -9.05 1.43 -11.27
CA SER A 184 -7.93 1.71 -12.18
C SER A 184 -7.16 2.98 -11.75
N ILE A 185 -5.86 3.02 -12.06
CA ILE A 185 -4.93 4.04 -11.56
C ILE A 185 -5.22 5.41 -12.18
N ARG A 186 -5.70 5.47 -13.42
CA ARG A 186 -6.04 6.74 -14.10
C ARG A 186 -6.95 7.64 -13.27
N TRP A 187 -7.89 7.05 -12.51
CA TRP A 187 -8.91 7.79 -11.77
C TRP A 187 -8.35 8.59 -10.61
N LEU A 188 -7.14 8.27 -10.14
CA LEU A 188 -6.46 9.06 -9.12
C LEU A 188 -6.17 10.48 -9.60
N LEU A 189 -6.04 10.70 -10.91
CA LEU A 189 -5.75 12.02 -11.49
C LEU A 189 -7.00 12.82 -11.86
N GLU A 190 -8.17 12.21 -11.83
CA GLU A 190 -9.42 12.83 -12.31
C GLU A 190 -9.72 14.18 -11.64
N PRO A 191 -9.63 14.35 -10.30
CA PRO A 191 -9.79 15.66 -9.66
C PRO A 191 -8.86 16.77 -10.17
N LEU A 192 -7.72 16.41 -10.75
CA LEU A 192 -6.74 17.36 -11.27
C LEU A 192 -6.91 17.65 -12.76
N ILE A 193 -7.05 16.60 -13.59
CA ILE A 193 -7.02 16.73 -15.06
C ILE A 193 -8.41 16.71 -15.71
N GLY A 194 -9.44 16.35 -14.94
CA GLY A 194 -10.82 16.17 -15.37
C GLY A 194 -11.10 14.85 -16.09
N ARG A 195 -12.38 14.50 -16.20
CA ARG A 195 -12.84 13.24 -16.78
C ARG A 195 -12.40 13.01 -18.21
N THR A 196 -12.58 13.99 -19.10
CA THR A 196 -12.26 13.82 -20.54
C THR A 196 -10.81 13.40 -20.79
N ARG A 197 -9.87 13.93 -19.99
CA ARG A 197 -8.45 13.56 -20.09
C ARG A 197 -8.17 12.20 -19.45
N THR A 198 -8.87 11.90 -18.36
CA THR A 198 -8.79 10.62 -17.65
C THR A 198 -9.33 9.45 -18.49
N GLU A 199 -10.45 9.63 -19.17
CA GLU A 199 -11.01 8.63 -20.08
C GLU A 199 -10.28 8.57 -21.42
N GLY A 200 -9.56 9.65 -21.78
CA GLY A 200 -8.78 9.74 -23.01
C GLY A 200 -7.36 9.17 -22.90
N TRP A 201 -6.51 9.59 -23.85
CA TRP A 201 -5.16 9.05 -24.03
C TRP A 201 -4.23 9.27 -22.82
N ILE A 202 -4.44 10.34 -22.03
CA ILE A 202 -3.63 10.62 -20.84
C ILE A 202 -3.87 9.54 -19.78
N GLY A 203 -5.14 9.25 -19.46
CA GLY A 203 -5.44 8.17 -18.51
C GLY A 203 -5.09 6.78 -19.05
N HIS A 204 -5.20 6.55 -20.37
CA HIS A 204 -4.68 5.32 -20.96
C HIS A 204 -3.16 5.18 -20.75
N ALA A 205 -2.39 6.25 -20.96
CA ALA A 205 -0.95 6.24 -20.72
C ALA A 205 -0.61 5.96 -19.25
N VAL A 206 -1.38 6.51 -18.31
CA VAL A 206 -1.22 6.24 -16.87
C VAL A 206 -1.38 4.75 -16.56
N ASP A 207 -2.45 4.11 -17.07
CA ASP A 207 -2.67 2.68 -16.85
C ASP A 207 -1.61 1.82 -17.55
N VAL A 208 -1.13 2.23 -18.74
CA VAL A 208 -0.03 1.54 -19.43
C VAL A 208 1.24 1.57 -18.58
N VAL A 209 1.61 2.74 -18.03
CA VAL A 209 2.77 2.87 -17.14
C VAL A 209 2.59 2.01 -15.89
N ALA A 210 1.39 2.00 -15.31
CA ALA A 210 1.08 1.17 -14.14
C ALA A 210 1.24 -0.34 -14.44
N ILE A 211 0.76 -0.81 -15.59
CA ILE A 211 0.93 -2.22 -16.02
C ILE A 211 2.41 -2.56 -16.21
N VAL A 212 3.13 -1.74 -16.96
CA VAL A 212 4.56 -1.96 -17.25
C VAL A 212 5.39 -1.97 -15.96
N GLY A 213 5.17 -0.98 -15.09
CA GLY A 213 5.84 -0.89 -13.78
C GLY A 213 5.53 -2.09 -12.90
N THR A 214 4.26 -2.50 -12.81
CA THR A 214 3.85 -3.68 -12.02
C THR A 214 4.54 -4.94 -12.52
N LEU A 215 4.54 -5.17 -13.84
CA LEU A 215 5.12 -6.36 -14.43
C LEU A 215 6.62 -6.47 -14.13
N PHE A 216 7.38 -5.39 -14.34
CA PHE A 216 8.83 -5.41 -14.09
C PHE A 216 9.18 -5.39 -12.60
N GLY A 217 8.37 -4.75 -11.75
CA GLY A 217 8.50 -4.85 -10.29
C GLY A 217 8.28 -6.27 -9.78
N VAL A 218 7.23 -6.96 -10.27
CA VAL A 218 6.98 -8.37 -9.98
C VAL A 218 8.12 -9.23 -10.52
N ALA A 219 8.50 -9.09 -11.80
CA ALA A 219 9.58 -9.85 -12.41
C ALA A 219 10.92 -9.72 -11.64
N THR A 220 11.21 -8.54 -11.08
CA THR A 220 12.38 -8.31 -10.22
C THR A 220 12.33 -9.18 -8.97
N SER A 221 11.19 -9.19 -8.27
CA SER A 221 11.00 -10.04 -7.08
C SER A 221 11.07 -11.53 -7.41
N LEU A 222 10.46 -11.95 -8.52
CA LEU A 222 10.54 -13.32 -9.03
C LEU A 222 12.00 -13.72 -9.31
N GLY A 223 12.77 -12.80 -9.89
CA GLY A 223 14.19 -12.97 -10.14
C GLY A 223 15.00 -13.24 -8.88
N PHE A 224 14.81 -12.44 -7.83
CA PHE A 224 15.45 -12.67 -6.52
C PHE A 224 15.10 -14.03 -5.94
N GLY A 225 13.83 -14.43 -6.04
CA GLY A 225 13.37 -15.70 -5.50
C GLY A 225 14.04 -16.90 -6.16
N VAL A 226 14.18 -16.86 -7.49
CA VAL A 226 14.83 -17.95 -8.24
C VAL A 226 16.32 -18.00 -7.96
N GLN A 227 17.01 -16.85 -7.89
CA GLN A 227 18.42 -16.82 -7.52
C GLN A 227 18.62 -17.43 -6.12
N GLN A 228 17.78 -17.06 -5.15
CA GLN A 228 17.88 -17.56 -3.79
C GLN A 228 17.49 -19.05 -3.66
N ILE A 229 16.50 -19.52 -4.41
CA ILE A 229 16.16 -20.96 -4.46
C ILE A 229 17.33 -21.76 -5.03
N THR A 230 17.92 -21.28 -6.13
CA THR A 230 19.05 -21.95 -6.78
C THR A 230 20.25 -22.00 -5.85
N ALA A 231 20.61 -20.86 -5.25
CA ALA A 231 21.70 -20.76 -4.29
C ALA A 231 21.48 -21.62 -3.04
N GLY A 232 20.25 -21.71 -2.53
CA GLY A 232 19.92 -22.58 -1.40
C GLY A 232 20.07 -24.07 -1.71
N LEU A 233 19.65 -24.51 -2.90
CA LEU A 233 19.83 -25.89 -3.33
C LEU A 233 21.30 -26.24 -3.60
N GLU A 234 22.07 -25.28 -4.11
CA GLU A 234 23.52 -25.40 -4.31
C GLU A 234 24.27 -25.43 -2.98
N PHE A 235 23.89 -24.59 -2.02
CA PHE A 235 24.42 -24.58 -0.65
C PHE A 235 24.24 -25.95 0.03
N LEU A 236 23.09 -26.61 -0.20
CA LEU A 236 22.83 -27.96 0.31
C LEU A 236 23.61 -29.07 -0.44
N GLY A 237 24.30 -28.74 -1.53
CA GLY A 237 25.03 -29.68 -2.38
C GLY A 237 24.12 -30.59 -3.23
N TRP A 238 22.86 -30.19 -3.46
CA TRP A 238 21.87 -31.02 -4.15
C TRP A 238 21.83 -30.78 -5.66
N ILE A 239 22.23 -29.59 -6.11
CA ILE A 239 22.28 -29.21 -7.52
C ILE A 239 23.54 -28.39 -7.80
N GLU A 240 23.85 -28.21 -9.08
CA GLU A 240 24.77 -27.17 -9.56
C GLU A 240 23.96 -25.99 -10.13
N GLY A 241 24.36 -24.75 -9.81
CA GLY A 241 23.71 -23.50 -10.23
C GLY A 241 23.90 -23.17 -11.71
N THR A 242 23.43 -24.04 -12.61
CA THR A 242 23.54 -23.84 -14.06
C THR A 242 22.45 -22.90 -14.59
N PRO A 243 22.72 -22.09 -15.63
CA PRO A 243 21.68 -21.27 -16.29
C PRO A 243 20.47 -22.10 -16.75
N THR A 244 20.70 -23.35 -17.18
CA THR A 244 19.64 -24.28 -17.55
C THR A 244 18.75 -24.63 -16.37
N PHE A 245 19.32 -24.90 -15.19
CA PHE A 245 18.54 -25.14 -13.99
C PHE A 245 17.68 -23.93 -13.62
N THR A 246 18.26 -22.73 -13.64
CA THR A 246 17.56 -21.47 -13.37
C THR A 246 16.33 -21.29 -14.29
N ILE A 247 16.48 -21.57 -15.60
CA ILE A 247 15.35 -21.52 -16.55
C ILE A 247 14.27 -22.54 -16.20
N VAL A 248 14.68 -23.78 -15.91
CA VAL A 248 13.73 -24.86 -15.55
C VAL A 248 13.00 -24.52 -14.27
N ALA A 249 13.69 -24.00 -13.26
CA ALA A 249 13.10 -23.54 -12.01
C ALA A 249 12.05 -22.45 -12.25
N ILE A 250 12.38 -21.42 -13.05
CA ILE A 250 11.42 -20.37 -13.43
C ILE A 250 10.21 -20.98 -14.13
N ALA A 251 10.42 -21.86 -15.11
CA ALA A 251 9.34 -22.48 -15.87
C ALA A 251 8.41 -23.31 -14.97
N VAL A 252 8.97 -24.09 -14.03
CA VAL A 252 8.21 -24.90 -13.07
C VAL A 252 7.41 -24.01 -12.13
N ILE A 253 8.03 -23.01 -11.52
CA ILE A 253 7.37 -22.15 -10.53
C ILE A 253 6.34 -21.24 -11.22
N THR A 254 6.62 -20.73 -12.42
CA THR A 254 5.63 -20.01 -13.25
C THR A 254 4.47 -20.93 -13.63
N GLY A 255 4.73 -22.20 -13.92
CA GLY A 255 3.69 -23.21 -14.11
C GLY A 255 2.81 -23.38 -12.87
N MET A 256 3.40 -23.42 -11.67
CA MET A 256 2.66 -23.46 -10.40
C MET A 256 1.82 -22.19 -10.18
N ALA A 257 2.36 -21.00 -10.46
CA ALA A 257 1.64 -19.73 -10.42
C ALA A 257 0.46 -19.71 -11.39
N THR A 258 0.68 -20.16 -12.63
CA THR A 258 -0.36 -20.26 -13.66
C THR A 258 -1.47 -21.22 -13.22
N LEU A 259 -1.13 -22.35 -12.59
CA LEU A 259 -2.13 -23.27 -12.03
C LEU A 259 -2.93 -22.62 -10.88
N SER A 260 -2.29 -21.81 -10.02
CA SER A 260 -2.96 -21.02 -8.98
C SER A 260 -4.02 -20.10 -9.59
N VAL A 261 -3.61 -19.28 -10.57
CA VAL A 261 -4.47 -18.35 -11.32
C VAL A 261 -5.68 -19.06 -11.92
N VAL A 262 -5.47 -20.23 -12.54
CA VAL A 262 -6.54 -21.00 -13.21
C VAL A 262 -7.50 -21.66 -12.21
N SER A 263 -7.01 -22.09 -11.04
CA SER A 263 -7.79 -22.81 -10.03
C SER A 263 -8.85 -21.97 -9.32
N GLY A 264 -8.76 -20.64 -9.40
CA GLY A 264 -9.74 -19.70 -8.87
C GLY A 264 -9.28 -19.01 -7.58
N LEU A 265 -9.39 -17.68 -7.61
CA LEU A 265 -8.72 -16.72 -6.73
C LEU A 265 -9.07 -16.83 -5.23
N ASP A 266 -10.27 -17.23 -4.84
CA ASP A 266 -10.68 -17.02 -3.45
C ASP A 266 -10.22 -18.11 -2.48
N LYS A 267 -10.05 -19.35 -2.94
CA LYS A 267 -9.67 -20.48 -2.09
C LYS A 267 -8.18 -20.82 -2.17
N GLY A 268 -7.60 -20.81 -3.38
CA GLY A 268 -6.19 -21.14 -3.61
C GLY A 268 -5.27 -20.10 -2.99
N LEU A 269 -5.46 -18.83 -3.34
CA LEU A 269 -4.66 -17.71 -2.85
C LEU A 269 -4.69 -17.62 -1.32
N LYS A 270 -5.89 -17.65 -0.73
CA LYS A 270 -6.06 -17.55 0.73
C LYS A 270 -5.38 -18.71 1.48
N TRP A 271 -5.47 -19.93 0.94
CA TRP A 271 -4.81 -21.08 1.55
C TRP A 271 -3.29 -20.98 1.43
N LEU A 272 -2.79 -20.67 0.23
CA LEU A 272 -1.36 -20.56 -0.06
C LEU A 272 -0.69 -19.47 0.77
N SER A 273 -1.33 -18.30 0.83
CA SER A 273 -0.92 -17.17 1.67
C SER A 273 -0.89 -17.55 3.16
N ASN A 274 -1.94 -18.17 3.70
CA ASN A 274 -1.98 -18.55 5.12
C ASN A 274 -0.92 -19.59 5.49
N VAL A 275 -0.70 -20.58 4.63
CA VAL A 275 0.36 -21.59 4.79
C VAL A 275 1.71 -20.89 4.78
N ASN A 276 1.97 -20.05 3.79
CA ASN A 276 3.24 -19.35 3.66
C ASN A 276 3.54 -18.44 4.87
N MET A 277 2.56 -17.66 5.31
CA MET A 277 2.68 -16.83 6.52
C MET A 277 3.00 -17.66 7.77
N SER A 278 2.39 -18.85 7.89
CA SER A 278 2.67 -19.76 9.00
C SER A 278 4.09 -20.31 8.94
N LEU A 279 4.59 -20.67 7.75
CA LEU A 279 5.96 -21.16 7.55
C LEU A 279 7.01 -20.06 7.80
N ALA A 280 6.76 -18.84 7.31
CA ALA A 280 7.62 -17.70 7.56
C ALA A 280 7.67 -17.34 9.05
N ALA A 281 6.51 -17.32 9.73
CA ALA A 281 6.45 -17.11 11.17
C ALA A 281 7.16 -18.23 11.95
N LEU A 282 7.01 -19.49 11.54
CA LEU A 282 7.73 -20.61 12.13
C LEU A 282 9.25 -20.45 11.99
N LEU A 283 9.72 -20.05 10.81
CA LEU A 283 11.14 -19.79 10.57
C LEU A 283 11.66 -18.65 11.45
N ALA A 284 10.93 -17.54 11.55
CA ALA A 284 11.31 -16.42 12.41
C ALA A 284 11.33 -16.80 13.90
N VAL A 285 10.32 -17.53 14.37
CA VAL A 285 10.28 -18.05 15.75
C VAL A 285 11.44 -19.02 16.01
N PHE A 286 11.76 -19.86 15.03
CA PHE A 286 12.91 -20.77 15.13
C PHE A 286 14.22 -20.00 15.35
N VAL A 287 14.52 -19.02 14.49
CA VAL A 287 15.75 -18.21 14.60
C VAL A 287 15.76 -17.40 15.91
N LEU A 288 14.62 -16.85 16.32
CA LEU A 288 14.52 -16.11 17.58
C LEU A 288 14.85 -16.99 18.81
N LEU A 289 14.32 -18.21 18.86
CA LEU A 289 14.47 -19.12 20.00
C LEU A 289 15.83 -19.82 20.05
N LEU A 290 16.40 -20.12 18.88
CA LEU A 290 17.64 -20.90 18.77
C LEU A 290 18.87 -20.01 18.54
N GLY A 291 18.67 -18.74 18.16
CA GLY A 291 19.70 -17.71 18.12
C GLY A 291 19.90 -17.02 19.49
N PRO A 292 20.57 -15.85 19.53
CA PRO A 292 20.83 -15.10 20.76
C PRO A 292 19.57 -14.38 21.28
N THR A 293 18.57 -15.13 21.74
CA THR A 293 17.20 -14.65 22.05
C THR A 293 17.16 -13.39 22.89
N LEU A 294 17.90 -13.34 24.01
CA LEU A 294 17.87 -12.19 24.91
C LEU A 294 18.42 -10.92 24.24
N VAL A 295 19.47 -11.06 23.42
CA VAL A 295 20.07 -9.95 22.69
C VAL A 295 19.11 -9.47 21.60
N ILE A 296 18.47 -10.38 20.86
CA ILE A 296 17.47 -10.04 19.85
C ILE A 296 16.29 -9.28 20.48
N LEU A 297 15.79 -9.72 21.64
CA LEU A 297 14.70 -9.02 22.34
C LEU A 297 15.11 -7.61 22.79
N GLN A 298 16.35 -7.42 23.23
CA GLN A 298 16.90 -6.09 23.54
C GLN A 298 17.05 -5.25 22.26
N ALA A 299 17.54 -5.86 21.18
CA ALA A 299 17.71 -5.22 19.89
C ALA A 299 16.38 -4.76 19.30
N ILE A 300 15.27 -5.50 19.47
CA ILE A 300 13.94 -5.06 18.99
C ILE A 300 13.58 -3.70 19.59
N VAL A 301 13.79 -3.54 20.91
CA VAL A 301 13.53 -2.27 21.60
C VAL A 301 14.49 -1.19 21.14
N ALA A 302 15.79 -1.50 21.05
CA ALA A 302 16.82 -0.56 20.64
C ALA A 302 16.63 -0.08 19.20
N ASN A 303 16.41 -0.98 18.25
CA ASN A 303 16.19 -0.70 16.83
C ASN A 303 14.90 0.10 16.63
N THR A 304 13.84 -0.20 17.38
CA THR A 304 12.62 0.63 17.34
C THR A 304 12.91 2.08 17.73
N GLY A 305 13.62 2.29 18.84
CA GLY A 305 13.99 3.64 19.29
C GLY A 305 14.96 4.33 18.35
N SER A 306 15.94 3.59 17.83
CA SER A 306 16.96 4.08 16.91
C SER A 306 16.37 4.51 15.58
N TYR A 307 15.49 3.69 15.01
CA TYR A 307 14.76 4.00 13.78
C TYR A 307 13.97 5.30 13.89
N VAL A 308 13.22 5.49 14.98
CA VAL A 308 12.45 6.72 15.21
C VAL A 308 13.38 7.94 15.34
N ALA A 309 14.55 7.78 15.95
CA ALA A 309 15.51 8.86 16.14
C ALA A 309 16.28 9.22 14.86
N SER A 310 16.60 8.22 14.03
CA SER A 310 17.36 8.40 12.79
C SER A 310 16.50 8.88 11.62
N LEU A 311 15.19 8.58 11.64
CA LEU A 311 14.26 8.88 10.55
C LEU A 311 14.39 10.31 10.02
N PRO A 312 14.32 11.40 10.83
CA PRO A 312 14.36 12.76 10.31
C PRO A 312 15.64 13.12 9.55
N GLY A 313 16.77 12.53 9.95
CA GLY A 313 18.05 12.74 9.25
C GLY A 313 18.10 11.97 7.93
N GLN A 314 17.53 10.77 7.88
CA GLN A 314 17.61 9.90 6.71
C GLN A 314 16.60 10.26 5.60
N MET A 315 15.44 10.84 5.91
CA MET A 315 14.38 11.04 4.89
C MET A 315 14.80 11.92 3.70
N LEU A 316 15.77 12.81 3.87
CA LEU A 316 16.23 13.70 2.79
C LEU A 316 17.72 13.50 2.47
N GLU A 317 18.32 12.43 2.97
CA GLU A 317 19.73 12.14 2.73
C GLU A 317 19.91 11.60 1.30
N THR A 318 20.82 12.23 0.55
CA THR A 318 21.15 11.84 -0.83
C THR A 318 22.64 11.60 -1.03
N PHE A 319 23.48 11.85 -0.02
CA PHE A 319 24.94 11.76 -0.07
C PHE A 319 25.56 12.38 -1.34
N PRO A 320 25.28 13.66 -1.67
CA PRO A 320 25.62 14.24 -2.96
C PRO A 320 27.14 14.41 -3.20
N LEU A 321 27.94 14.29 -2.15
CA LEU A 321 29.40 14.40 -2.20
C LEU A 321 30.11 13.06 -1.93
N ALA A 322 29.35 11.97 -1.72
CA ALA A 322 29.94 10.65 -1.60
C ALA A 322 30.40 10.18 -2.98
N ASN A 323 31.60 9.61 -3.04
CA ASN A 323 32.15 9.01 -4.26
C ASN A 323 31.98 7.48 -4.21
N ASP A 324 30.75 7.02 -3.97
CA ASP A 324 30.37 5.61 -3.95
C ASP A 324 29.05 5.38 -4.71
N SER A 325 28.68 4.12 -4.94
CA SER A 325 27.43 3.72 -5.58
C SER A 325 26.32 3.38 -4.58
N TRP A 326 26.56 3.54 -3.27
CA TRP A 326 25.72 2.94 -2.22
C TRP A 326 24.26 3.42 -2.32
N SER A 327 24.05 4.72 -2.54
CA SER A 327 22.69 5.27 -2.68
C SER A 327 21.94 4.63 -3.86
N GLY A 328 22.64 4.41 -4.99
CA GLY A 328 22.07 3.77 -6.18
C GLY A 328 21.71 2.31 -5.94
N ASP A 329 22.62 1.57 -5.33
CA ASP A 329 22.50 0.13 -5.07
C ASP A 329 21.39 -0.19 -4.04
N TRP A 330 21.10 0.75 -3.12
CA TRP A 330 20.18 0.55 -2.01
C TRP A 330 18.98 1.51 -2.05
N THR A 331 19.16 2.75 -1.58
CA THR A 331 18.04 3.69 -1.36
C THR A 331 17.24 3.96 -2.64
N ILE A 332 17.92 4.27 -3.75
CA ILE A 332 17.27 4.61 -5.02
C ILE A 332 16.68 3.35 -5.66
N PHE A 333 17.37 2.22 -5.55
CA PHE A 333 16.82 0.93 -5.95
C PHE A 333 15.50 0.63 -5.21
N TYR A 334 15.49 0.70 -3.88
CA TYR A 334 14.29 0.43 -3.09
C TYR A 334 13.14 1.36 -3.42
N TRP A 335 13.38 2.68 -3.53
CA TRP A 335 12.30 3.61 -3.93
C TRP A 335 11.74 3.29 -5.31
N GLY A 336 12.61 2.97 -6.28
CA GLY A 336 12.16 2.52 -7.60
C GLY A 336 11.34 1.24 -7.53
N TRP A 337 11.84 0.24 -6.81
CA TRP A 337 11.16 -1.05 -6.66
C TRP A 337 9.79 -0.88 -5.99
N TRP A 338 9.71 -0.17 -4.88
CA TRP A 338 8.45 0.09 -4.17
C TRP A 338 7.45 0.86 -5.01
N MET A 339 7.87 1.87 -5.75
CA MET A 339 6.99 2.62 -6.65
C MET A 339 6.50 1.74 -7.82
N SER A 340 7.34 0.89 -8.39
CA SER A 340 6.93 -0.04 -9.45
C SER A 340 5.87 -1.05 -8.98
N TRP A 341 5.94 -1.45 -7.70
CA TRP A 341 4.98 -2.35 -7.04
C TRP A 341 3.70 -1.67 -6.56
N ALA A 342 3.66 -0.35 -6.52
CA ALA A 342 2.58 0.38 -5.88
C ALA A 342 1.18 0.16 -6.51
N PRO A 343 1.00 -0.03 -7.84
CA PRO A 343 -0.31 -0.40 -8.39
C PRO A 343 -0.82 -1.73 -7.84
N PHE A 344 0.07 -2.74 -7.79
CA PHE A 344 -0.24 -4.08 -7.28
C PHE A 344 -0.62 -4.04 -5.80
N VAL A 345 0.29 -3.58 -4.95
CA VAL A 345 0.08 -3.58 -3.49
C VAL A 345 -1.02 -2.61 -3.10
N GLY A 346 -1.07 -1.43 -3.71
CA GLY A 346 -2.10 -0.42 -3.47
C GLY A 346 -3.51 -0.93 -3.78
N MET A 347 -3.71 -1.61 -4.92
CA MET A 347 -5.01 -2.18 -5.27
C MET A 347 -5.45 -3.25 -4.28
N PHE A 348 -4.54 -4.13 -3.85
CA PHE A 348 -4.85 -5.12 -2.83
C PHE A 348 -5.29 -4.45 -1.51
N ILE A 349 -4.48 -3.50 -1.02
CA ILE A 349 -4.76 -2.78 0.22
C ILE A 349 -6.09 -2.03 0.15
N ALA A 350 -6.40 -1.42 -1.00
CA ALA A 350 -7.67 -0.75 -1.23
C ALA A 350 -8.84 -1.71 -1.01
N ARG A 351 -8.85 -2.86 -1.70
CA ARG A 351 -9.94 -3.84 -1.67
C ARG A 351 -10.25 -4.35 -0.27
N ILE A 352 -9.24 -4.62 0.55
CA ILE A 352 -9.46 -5.12 1.91
C ILE A 352 -9.82 -4.03 2.93
N SER A 353 -9.84 -2.76 2.51
CA SER A 353 -10.02 -1.60 3.41
C SER A 353 -11.36 -0.87 3.27
N ARG A 354 -12.31 -1.43 2.52
CA ARG A 354 -13.67 -0.91 2.39
C ARG A 354 -14.33 -0.71 3.76
N GLY A 355 -15.01 0.43 3.95
CA GLY A 355 -15.72 0.81 5.18
C GLY A 355 -14.83 1.38 6.29
N ARG A 356 -13.50 1.42 6.13
CA ARG A 356 -12.57 2.03 7.10
C ARG A 356 -12.46 3.54 6.91
N THR A 357 -12.10 4.26 7.97
CA THR A 357 -11.73 5.67 7.81
C THR A 357 -10.33 5.82 7.22
N ILE A 358 -10.05 6.94 6.55
CA ILE A 358 -8.71 7.26 6.02
C ILE A 358 -7.66 7.19 7.14
N ARG A 359 -7.98 7.61 8.37
CA ARG A 359 -7.06 7.50 9.51
C ARG A 359 -6.74 6.05 9.86
N GLN A 360 -7.76 5.19 9.94
CA GLN A 360 -7.53 3.77 10.23
C GLN A 360 -6.69 3.13 9.13
N PHE A 361 -7.02 3.42 7.87
CA PHE A 361 -6.26 2.97 6.70
C PHE A 361 -4.79 3.37 6.79
N VAL A 362 -4.51 4.67 6.88
CA VAL A 362 -3.14 5.21 6.86
C VAL A 362 -2.34 4.65 8.03
N MET A 363 -2.87 4.74 9.26
CA MET A 363 -2.13 4.31 10.44
C MET A 363 -1.87 2.80 10.43
N GLY A 364 -2.83 2.00 9.97
CA GLY A 364 -2.64 0.56 9.93
C GLY A 364 -1.69 0.10 8.82
N VAL A 365 -1.76 0.72 7.63
CA VAL A 365 -0.85 0.40 6.52
C VAL A 365 0.59 0.85 6.81
N LEU A 366 0.78 1.97 7.53
CA LEU A 366 2.11 2.42 7.93
C LEU A 366 2.68 1.61 9.10
N LEU A 367 1.92 1.47 10.19
CA LEU A 367 2.49 0.97 11.44
C LEU A 367 2.59 -0.55 11.52
N ALA A 368 1.55 -1.28 11.07
CA ALA A 368 1.53 -2.73 11.26
C ALA A 368 2.66 -3.42 10.48
N PRO A 369 2.90 -3.10 9.20
CA PRO A 369 3.98 -3.73 8.48
C PRO A 369 5.36 -3.23 8.89
N THR A 370 5.51 -1.95 9.25
CA THR A 370 6.78 -1.42 9.81
C THR A 370 7.16 -2.15 11.09
N ALA A 371 6.21 -2.40 11.99
CA ALA A 371 6.47 -3.16 13.20
C ALA A 371 6.97 -4.58 12.89
N ILE A 372 6.43 -5.21 11.85
CA ILE A 372 6.85 -6.55 11.46
C ILE A 372 8.20 -6.53 10.74
N GLY A 373 8.49 -5.51 9.93
CA GLY A 373 9.83 -5.26 9.40
C GLY A 373 10.86 -5.15 10.53
N ILE A 374 10.56 -4.37 11.57
CA ILE A 374 11.42 -4.28 12.77
C ILE A 374 11.66 -5.66 13.36
N LEU A 375 10.61 -6.45 13.58
CA LEU A 375 10.76 -7.80 14.13
C LEU A 375 11.61 -8.71 13.22
N TRP A 376 11.30 -8.75 11.93
CA TRP A 376 11.96 -9.64 10.98
C TRP A 376 13.45 -9.31 10.82
N PHE A 377 13.78 -8.06 10.50
CA PHE A 377 15.17 -7.66 10.31
C PHE A 377 15.96 -7.70 11.62
N THR A 378 15.33 -7.46 12.77
CA THR A 378 16.03 -7.67 14.05
C THR A 378 16.29 -9.15 14.31
N ILE A 379 15.34 -10.05 14.02
CA ILE A 379 15.55 -11.49 14.24
C ILE A 379 16.65 -12.03 13.33
N PHE A 380 16.62 -11.73 12.04
CA PHE A 380 17.55 -12.30 11.06
C PHE A 380 18.84 -11.47 10.94
N GLY A 381 18.70 -10.16 10.78
CA GLY A 381 19.80 -9.22 10.60
C GLY A 381 20.72 -9.10 11.81
N ASP A 382 20.17 -8.82 13.01
CA ASP A 382 21.02 -8.74 14.21
C ASP A 382 21.63 -10.10 14.56
N SER A 383 20.93 -11.23 14.34
CA SER A 383 21.55 -12.55 14.54
C SER A 383 22.80 -12.73 13.69
N ALA A 384 22.75 -12.29 12.44
CA ALA A 384 23.89 -12.35 11.53
C ALA A 384 24.98 -11.34 11.87
N ILE A 385 24.64 -10.10 12.22
CA ILE A 385 25.59 -9.07 12.69
C ILE A 385 26.33 -9.56 13.94
N ILE A 386 25.60 -10.11 14.92
CA ILE A 386 26.17 -10.65 16.16
C ILE A 386 27.12 -11.81 15.85
N ARG A 387 26.72 -12.73 14.95
CA ARG A 387 27.57 -13.85 14.54
C ARG A 387 28.85 -13.34 13.87
N GLN A 388 28.72 -12.39 12.95
CA GLN A 388 29.87 -11.83 12.24
C GLN A 388 30.82 -11.09 13.18
N LEU A 389 30.33 -10.33 14.15
CA LEU A 389 31.16 -9.64 15.14
C LEU A 389 31.86 -10.61 16.10
N ALA A 390 31.22 -11.74 16.42
CA ALA A 390 31.77 -12.72 17.34
C ALA A 390 32.81 -13.65 16.68
N GLU A 391 32.53 -14.10 15.45
CA GLU A 391 33.19 -15.27 14.85
C GLU A 391 33.72 -14.98 13.43
N GLY A 392 33.20 -13.97 12.76
CA GLY A 392 33.71 -13.51 11.46
C GLY A 392 33.41 -14.42 10.27
N ASP A 393 32.46 -15.35 10.40
CA ASP A 393 32.20 -16.44 9.46
C ASP A 393 30.95 -16.28 8.59
N MET A 394 30.32 -15.10 8.58
CA MET A 394 29.14 -14.82 7.75
C MET A 394 29.49 -14.35 6.32
N LEU A 395 30.77 -14.21 6.00
CA LEU A 395 31.24 -13.72 4.70
C LEU A 395 31.73 -14.87 3.82
N VAL A 396 31.42 -14.80 2.53
CA VAL A 396 31.93 -15.70 1.50
C VAL A 396 33.04 -14.97 0.75
N ASP A 397 34.25 -15.53 0.76
CA ASP A 397 35.45 -14.91 0.15
C ASP A 397 35.70 -13.45 0.60
N GLY A 398 35.31 -13.14 1.85
CA GLY A 398 35.49 -11.81 2.45
C GLY A 398 34.42 -10.79 2.08
N ALA A 399 33.36 -11.18 1.38
CA ALA A 399 32.23 -10.33 1.02
C ALA A 399 30.89 -10.93 1.45
N VAL A 400 29.85 -10.11 1.51
CA VAL A 400 28.48 -10.58 1.76
C VAL A 400 27.91 -11.14 0.45
N ASP A 401 27.56 -12.42 0.43
CA ASP A 401 26.81 -13.01 -0.69
C ASP A 401 25.32 -12.94 -0.39
N THR A 402 24.62 -12.05 -1.10
CA THR A 402 23.19 -11.78 -0.93
C THR A 402 22.33 -13.03 -1.13
N ASN A 403 22.75 -13.95 -2.01
CA ASN A 403 21.95 -15.13 -2.35
C ASN A 403 22.06 -16.24 -1.28
N THR A 404 23.21 -16.36 -0.63
CA THR A 404 23.50 -17.45 0.32
C THR A 404 23.46 -17.04 1.80
N SER A 405 23.51 -15.73 2.10
CA SER A 405 23.56 -15.17 3.46
C SER A 405 22.54 -15.77 4.44
N LEU A 406 21.29 -15.99 4.00
CA LEU A 406 20.27 -16.63 4.83
C LEU A 406 20.65 -18.06 5.21
N PHE A 407 21.14 -18.85 4.25
CA PHE A 407 21.50 -20.25 4.47
C PHE A 407 22.74 -20.38 5.36
N HIS A 408 23.72 -19.48 5.20
CA HIS A 408 24.85 -19.38 6.12
C HIS A 408 24.40 -19.12 7.56
N LEU A 409 23.46 -18.19 7.78
CA LEU A 409 22.92 -17.96 9.13
C LEU A 409 22.25 -19.22 9.68
N LEU A 410 21.41 -19.89 8.87
CA LEU A 410 20.74 -21.12 9.28
C LEU A 410 21.71 -22.26 9.57
N ASP A 411 22.88 -22.28 8.93
CA ASP A 411 23.92 -23.27 9.16
C ASP A 411 24.61 -23.13 10.52
N THR A 412 24.58 -21.93 11.09
CA THR A 412 25.04 -21.70 12.48
C THR A 412 24.06 -22.22 13.54
N LEU A 413 22.87 -22.63 13.13
CA LEU A 413 21.79 -23.10 14.01
C LEU A 413 21.56 -24.62 13.84
N PRO A 414 21.00 -25.31 14.85
CA PRO A 414 20.66 -26.72 14.70
C PRO A 414 19.61 -26.92 13.58
N LEU A 415 19.55 -28.11 13.00
CA LEU A 415 18.59 -28.44 11.93
C LEU A 415 18.75 -27.61 10.64
N SER A 416 19.94 -27.06 10.38
CA SER A 416 20.33 -26.28 9.18
C SER A 416 19.67 -26.76 7.87
N THR A 417 19.78 -28.04 7.54
CA THR A 417 19.18 -28.59 6.31
C THR A 417 17.66 -28.44 6.29
N ILE A 418 16.97 -28.71 7.40
CA ILE A 418 15.50 -28.65 7.48
C ILE A 418 15.04 -27.20 7.38
N THR A 419 15.70 -26.28 8.07
CA THR A 419 15.36 -24.86 8.06
C THR A 419 15.69 -24.20 6.71
N SER A 420 16.74 -24.66 6.03
CA SER A 420 17.08 -24.23 4.67
C SER A 420 16.02 -24.68 3.66
N VAL A 421 15.57 -25.93 3.73
CA VAL A 421 14.44 -26.42 2.91
C VAL A 421 13.15 -25.64 3.22
N LEU A 422 12.88 -25.36 4.51
CA LEU A 422 11.75 -24.53 4.91
C LEU A 422 11.83 -23.12 4.30
N ALA A 423 12.99 -22.48 4.33
CA ALA A 423 13.21 -21.18 3.71
C ALA A 423 12.98 -21.22 2.18
N ILE A 424 13.50 -22.25 1.50
CA ILE A 424 13.25 -22.46 0.06
C ILE A 424 11.75 -22.60 -0.23
N LEU A 425 11.01 -23.37 0.59
CA LEU A 425 9.55 -23.49 0.45
C LEU A 425 8.83 -22.16 0.65
N VAL A 426 9.22 -21.37 1.65
CA VAL A 426 8.69 -20.02 1.87
C VAL A 426 8.89 -19.13 0.64
N ILE A 427 10.09 -19.16 0.04
CA ILE A 427 10.40 -18.39 -1.17
C ILE A 427 9.53 -18.85 -2.36
N VAL A 428 9.38 -20.17 -2.56
CA VAL A 428 8.51 -20.72 -3.61
C VAL A 428 7.06 -20.28 -3.42
N PHE A 429 6.53 -20.33 -2.20
CA PHE A 429 5.15 -19.90 -1.93
C PHE A 429 4.97 -18.40 -2.13
N PHE A 430 5.94 -17.57 -1.72
CA PHE A 430 5.90 -16.14 -2.02
C PHE A 430 5.91 -15.88 -3.53
N PHE A 431 6.77 -16.57 -4.28
CA PHE A 431 6.81 -16.45 -5.74
C PHE A 431 5.45 -16.72 -6.36
N VAL A 432 4.85 -17.86 -6.04
CA VAL A 432 3.55 -18.28 -6.60
C VAL A 432 2.45 -17.28 -6.23
N THR A 433 2.40 -16.86 -4.96
CA THR A 433 1.39 -15.91 -4.46
C THR A 433 1.54 -14.52 -5.07
N SER A 434 2.78 -14.04 -5.22
CA SER A 434 3.08 -12.72 -5.80
C SER A 434 2.78 -12.68 -7.30
N SER A 435 3.13 -13.71 -8.07
CA SER A 435 2.79 -13.74 -9.51
C SER A 435 1.29 -13.90 -9.75
N ASP A 436 0.58 -14.71 -8.96
CA ASP A 436 -0.89 -14.81 -9.04
C ASP A 436 -1.56 -13.45 -8.79
N SER A 437 -1.17 -12.79 -7.70
CA SER A 437 -1.78 -11.51 -7.33
C SER A 437 -1.35 -10.34 -8.25
N GLY A 438 -0.10 -10.34 -8.72
CA GLY A 438 0.43 -9.35 -9.67
C GLY A 438 -0.27 -9.45 -11.03
N SER A 439 -0.36 -10.66 -11.58
CA SER A 439 -1.04 -10.90 -12.85
C SER A 439 -2.52 -10.56 -12.81
N LEU A 440 -3.20 -10.78 -11.68
CA LEU A 440 -4.58 -10.32 -11.47
C LEU A 440 -4.70 -8.79 -11.57
N VAL A 441 -3.81 -8.04 -10.92
CA VAL A 441 -3.88 -6.57 -10.96
C VAL A 441 -3.62 -6.04 -12.36
N ILE A 442 -2.61 -6.57 -13.04
CA ILE A 442 -2.33 -6.21 -14.45
C ILE A 442 -3.56 -6.49 -15.32
N ASP A 443 -4.25 -7.60 -15.08
CA ASP A 443 -5.43 -7.97 -15.84
C ASP A 443 -6.62 -7.03 -15.59
N ILE A 444 -6.88 -6.66 -14.33
CA ILE A 444 -7.91 -5.65 -13.96
C ILE A 444 -7.61 -4.31 -14.67
N LEU A 445 -6.35 -3.87 -14.68
CA LEU A 445 -5.98 -2.64 -15.40
C LEU A 445 -6.17 -2.77 -16.92
N SER A 446 -5.89 -3.95 -17.46
CA SER A 446 -6.02 -4.27 -18.89
C SER A 446 -7.48 -4.32 -19.37
N THR A 447 -8.43 -4.58 -18.48
CA THR A 447 -9.88 -4.57 -18.75
C THR A 447 -10.54 -3.24 -18.40
N GLY A 448 -9.77 -2.23 -17.97
CA GLY A 448 -10.29 -0.90 -17.62
C GLY A 448 -10.87 -0.78 -16.22
N GLY A 449 -10.48 -1.68 -15.31
CA GLY A 449 -10.91 -1.70 -13.91
C GLY A 449 -11.99 -2.74 -13.58
N ASP A 450 -12.29 -3.66 -14.50
CA ASP A 450 -13.22 -4.76 -14.25
C ASP A 450 -12.60 -5.78 -13.29
N THR A 451 -13.32 -6.12 -12.23
CA THR A 451 -12.85 -7.06 -11.20
C THR A 451 -13.06 -8.52 -11.58
N GLU A 452 -13.98 -8.81 -12.52
CA GLU A 452 -14.26 -10.15 -13.04
C GLU A 452 -13.58 -10.37 -14.40
N THR A 453 -12.27 -10.61 -14.36
CA THR A 453 -11.51 -10.79 -15.60
C THR A 453 -11.41 -12.25 -16.11
N PRO A 454 -11.30 -12.48 -17.43
CA PRO A 454 -11.18 -13.82 -17.99
C PRO A 454 -9.91 -14.55 -17.57
N ARG A 455 -9.98 -15.87 -17.37
CA ARG A 455 -8.80 -16.68 -16.98
C ARG A 455 -7.69 -16.65 -18.03
N LEU A 456 -8.03 -16.58 -19.32
CA LEU A 456 -7.04 -16.58 -20.40
C LEU A 456 -6.08 -15.38 -20.33
N THR A 457 -6.57 -14.20 -19.99
CA THR A 457 -5.73 -12.99 -19.89
C THR A 457 -4.87 -13.00 -18.64
N ARG A 458 -5.38 -13.52 -17.52
CA ARG A 458 -4.56 -13.77 -16.33
C ARG A 458 -3.40 -14.72 -16.60
N VAL A 459 -3.66 -15.85 -17.28
CA VAL A 459 -2.62 -16.81 -17.70
C VAL A 459 -1.59 -16.11 -18.60
N PHE A 460 -2.06 -15.31 -19.56
CA PHE A 460 -1.17 -14.53 -20.42
C PHE A 460 -0.23 -13.63 -19.61
N TRP A 461 -0.75 -12.88 -18.63
CA TRP A 461 0.06 -11.99 -17.81
C TRP A 461 1.02 -12.74 -16.87
N SER A 462 0.57 -13.81 -16.19
CA SER A 462 1.44 -14.63 -15.34
C SER A 462 2.59 -15.28 -16.14
N VAL A 463 2.32 -15.79 -17.34
CA VAL A 463 3.36 -16.33 -18.22
C VAL A 463 4.30 -15.22 -18.70
N THR A 464 3.78 -14.03 -19.01
CA THR A 464 4.60 -12.89 -19.46
C THR A 464 5.55 -12.40 -18.36
N GLU A 465 5.10 -12.35 -17.10
CA GLU A 465 5.95 -12.07 -15.93
C GLU A 465 7.10 -13.07 -15.82
N GLY A 466 6.81 -14.37 -15.92
CA GLY A 466 7.82 -15.43 -15.88
C GLY A 466 8.81 -15.35 -17.05
N ILE A 467 8.35 -15.03 -18.26
CA ILE A 467 9.20 -14.79 -19.43
C ILE A 467 10.10 -13.57 -19.21
N ALA A 468 9.56 -12.47 -18.70
CA ALA A 468 10.34 -11.26 -18.42
C ALA A 468 11.41 -11.52 -17.36
N ALA A 469 11.06 -12.21 -16.27
CA ALA A 469 12.01 -12.62 -15.23
C ALA A 469 13.12 -13.53 -15.80
N ALA A 470 12.76 -14.55 -16.59
CA ALA A 470 13.73 -15.42 -17.24
C ALA A 470 14.65 -14.67 -18.20
N ALA A 471 14.11 -13.77 -19.02
CA ALA A 471 14.91 -12.98 -19.95
C ALA A 471 15.91 -12.09 -19.20
N LEU A 472 15.47 -11.34 -18.19
CA LEU A 472 16.34 -10.45 -17.42
C LEU A 472 17.43 -11.21 -16.65
N LEU A 473 17.10 -12.37 -16.07
CA LEU A 473 18.07 -13.22 -15.39
C LEU A 473 19.14 -13.78 -16.35
N LEU A 474 18.73 -14.24 -17.54
CA LEU A 474 19.65 -14.82 -18.52
C LEU A 474 20.58 -13.79 -19.13
N VAL A 475 20.05 -12.60 -19.41
CA VAL A 475 20.80 -11.51 -20.04
C VAL A 475 21.82 -10.92 -19.10
N GLY A 476 21.46 -10.75 -17.82
CA GLY A 476 22.41 -10.19 -16.86
C GLY A 476 23.53 -11.16 -16.46
N GLY A 477 23.35 -12.48 -16.60
CA GLY A 477 24.39 -13.46 -16.27
C GLY A 477 24.88 -13.28 -14.82
N SER A 478 26.17 -12.97 -14.64
CA SER A 478 26.75 -12.63 -13.33
C SER A 478 26.23 -11.32 -12.74
N ALA A 479 25.69 -10.41 -13.56
CA ALA A 479 25.04 -9.16 -13.19
C ALA A 479 23.50 -9.24 -13.35
N SER A 480 22.92 -10.44 -13.25
CA SER A 480 21.48 -10.68 -13.33
C SER A 480 20.68 -9.84 -12.32
N LEU A 481 21.21 -9.66 -11.11
CA LEU A 481 20.64 -8.77 -10.10
C LEU A 481 20.54 -7.33 -10.62
N THR A 482 21.65 -6.78 -11.13
CA THR A 482 21.70 -5.40 -11.66
C THR A 482 20.72 -5.20 -12.81
N ALA A 483 20.57 -6.17 -13.71
CA ALA A 483 19.63 -6.07 -14.83
C ALA A 483 18.16 -5.96 -14.36
N LEU A 484 17.78 -6.78 -13.36
CA LEU A 484 16.46 -6.72 -12.73
C LEU A 484 16.23 -5.37 -12.05
N GLN A 485 17.18 -4.94 -11.20
CA GLN A 485 17.10 -3.66 -10.47
C GLN A 485 16.99 -2.47 -11.44
N THR A 486 17.81 -2.43 -12.47
CA THR A 486 17.84 -1.34 -13.46
C THR A 486 16.49 -1.18 -14.16
N THR A 487 15.88 -2.28 -14.56
CA THR A 487 14.59 -2.27 -15.25
C THR A 487 13.47 -1.82 -14.31
N SER A 488 13.50 -2.24 -13.05
CA SER A 488 12.55 -1.80 -12.02
C SER A 488 12.66 -0.30 -11.76
N ILE A 489 13.88 0.23 -11.62
CA ILE A 489 14.12 1.67 -11.41
C ILE A 489 13.66 2.45 -12.64
N ALA A 490 14.05 2.04 -13.85
CA ALA A 490 13.69 2.73 -15.08
C ALA A 490 12.17 2.88 -15.26
N THR A 491 11.42 1.80 -15.00
CA THR A 491 9.95 1.79 -15.16
C THR A 491 9.23 2.56 -14.06
N ALA A 492 9.83 2.71 -12.88
CA ALA A 492 9.28 3.50 -11.79
C ALA A 492 9.39 5.01 -12.01
N VAL A 493 10.30 5.50 -12.87
CA VAL A 493 10.47 6.94 -13.13
C VAL A 493 9.16 7.60 -13.59
N PRO A 494 8.51 7.19 -14.70
CA PRO A 494 7.25 7.80 -15.11
C PRO A 494 6.14 7.60 -14.06
N PHE A 495 6.13 6.47 -13.36
CA PHE A 495 5.11 6.19 -12.35
C PHE A 495 5.24 7.07 -11.11
N SER A 496 6.46 7.39 -10.68
CA SER A 496 6.73 8.30 -9.55
C SER A 496 6.13 9.70 -9.76
N ILE A 497 6.16 10.19 -11.01
CA ILE A 497 5.56 11.47 -11.40
C ILE A 497 4.04 11.38 -11.32
N ILE A 498 3.46 10.27 -11.82
CA ILE A 498 2.02 10.01 -11.71
C ILE A 498 1.58 9.97 -10.25
N MET A 499 2.34 9.33 -9.37
CA MET A 499 2.06 9.27 -7.93
C MET A 499 2.13 10.65 -7.26
N ALA A 500 3.13 11.46 -7.61
CA ALA A 500 3.22 12.83 -7.10
C ALA A 500 2.01 13.69 -7.52
N LEU A 501 1.58 13.57 -8.78
CA LEU A 501 0.36 14.23 -9.27
C LEU A 501 -0.90 13.67 -8.60
N ALA A 502 -0.94 12.36 -8.32
CA ALA A 502 -2.03 11.73 -7.59
C ALA A 502 -2.16 12.29 -6.17
N CYS A 503 -1.06 12.53 -5.44
CA CYS A 503 -1.11 13.20 -4.14
C CYS A 503 -1.82 14.56 -4.22
N ILE A 504 -1.45 15.40 -5.20
CA ILE A 504 -2.06 16.73 -5.40
C ILE A 504 -3.54 16.60 -5.75
N SER A 505 -3.85 15.70 -6.69
CA SER A 505 -5.21 15.41 -7.15
C SER A 505 -6.13 14.94 -6.01
N LEU A 506 -5.65 13.98 -5.21
CA LEU A 506 -6.40 13.43 -4.07
C LEU A 506 -6.60 14.47 -2.97
N LEU A 507 -5.60 15.30 -2.67
CA LEU A 507 -5.76 16.39 -1.70
C LEU A 507 -6.90 17.34 -2.10
N ARG A 508 -7.01 17.67 -3.39
CA ARG A 508 -8.10 18.50 -3.90
C ARG A 508 -9.47 17.86 -3.63
N ALA A 509 -9.60 16.56 -3.90
CA ALA A 509 -10.84 15.83 -3.63
C ALA A 509 -11.14 15.73 -2.12
N PHE A 510 -10.14 15.46 -1.29
CA PHE A 510 -10.32 15.34 0.16
C PHE A 510 -10.67 16.67 0.83
N HIS A 511 -10.06 17.77 0.39
CA HIS A 511 -10.41 19.10 0.90
C HIS A 511 -11.84 19.49 0.54
N TYR A 512 -12.29 19.15 -0.67
CA TYR A 512 -13.70 19.29 -1.06
C TYR A 512 -14.60 18.47 -0.13
N GLU A 513 -14.31 17.18 0.06
CA GLU A 513 -15.12 16.29 0.91
C GLU A 513 -15.23 16.80 2.36
N VAL A 514 -14.12 17.28 2.93
CA VAL A 514 -14.12 17.85 4.29
C VAL A 514 -14.93 19.15 4.36
N ALA A 515 -14.92 19.96 3.30
CA ALA A 515 -15.68 21.21 3.25
C ALA A 515 -17.19 20.97 3.04
N SER A 516 -17.55 19.95 2.26
CA SER A 516 -18.95 19.63 1.94
C SER A 516 -19.66 18.81 3.03
N THR A 517 -18.92 18.03 3.82
CA THR A 517 -19.50 17.14 4.85
C THR A 517 -20.31 17.92 5.90
N PRO A 518 -21.64 17.71 6.01
CA PRO A 518 -22.48 18.39 6.99
C PRO A 518 -22.16 17.96 8.42
N ARG A 519 -22.30 18.92 9.35
CA ARG A 519 -22.36 18.63 10.79
C ARG A 519 -23.81 18.54 11.22
N TYR A 520 -24.28 17.34 11.53
CA TYR A 520 -25.62 17.15 12.08
C TYR A 520 -25.67 17.55 13.55
N VAL A 521 -26.56 18.48 13.88
CA VAL A 521 -26.86 18.90 15.25
C VAL A 521 -28.31 18.54 15.56
N ARG A 522 -28.51 17.73 16.59
CA ARG A 522 -29.84 17.49 17.15
C ARG A 522 -30.21 18.71 17.99
N ALA A 523 -31.19 19.47 17.51
CA ALA A 523 -31.75 20.59 18.25
C ALA A 523 -33.06 20.15 18.91
N ARG A 524 -33.22 20.53 20.18
CA ARG A 524 -34.46 20.34 20.93
C ARG A 524 -34.98 21.72 21.33
N ILE A 525 -36.25 21.98 21.06
CA ILE A 525 -36.90 23.18 21.59
C ILE A 525 -37.03 22.98 23.11
N ALA A 526 -36.27 23.74 23.89
CA ALA A 526 -36.38 23.71 25.34
C ALA A 526 -37.77 24.22 25.74
N SER A 527 -38.53 23.43 26.49
CA SER A 527 -39.75 23.93 27.12
C SER A 527 -39.34 24.91 28.25
N GLY A 528 -40.20 25.86 28.60
CA GLY A 528 -39.88 26.86 29.63
C GLY A 528 -39.46 26.28 30.99
N GLY A 529 -39.84 25.02 31.27
CA GLY A 529 -39.39 24.28 32.46
C GLY A 529 -37.95 23.74 32.37
N ASP A 530 -37.51 23.33 31.17
CA ASP A 530 -36.16 22.79 30.94
C ASP A 530 -35.10 23.88 31.14
N VAL A 531 -35.37 25.09 30.64
CA VAL A 531 -34.50 26.28 30.82
C VAL A 531 -34.40 26.65 32.30
N GLY A 532 -35.52 26.61 33.04
CA GLY A 532 -35.53 26.86 34.48
C GLY A 532 -34.68 25.85 35.27
N SER A 533 -34.76 24.57 34.90
CA SER A 533 -33.96 23.52 35.54
C SER A 533 -32.46 23.62 35.24
N ALA A 534 -32.09 23.90 33.99
CA ALA A 534 -30.70 24.06 33.58
C ALA A 534 -30.05 25.31 34.17
N VAL A 535 -30.82 26.40 34.29
CA VAL A 535 -30.37 27.62 34.99
C VAL A 535 -30.24 27.37 36.49
N ALA A 536 -31.18 26.66 37.12
CA ALA A 536 -31.07 26.29 38.53
C ALA A 536 -29.88 25.35 38.82
N GLU A 537 -29.59 24.42 37.92
CA GLU A 537 -28.45 23.51 38.00
C GLU A 537 -27.11 24.24 37.79
N ALA A 538 -27.03 25.17 36.84
CA ALA A 538 -25.87 26.02 36.62
C ALA A 538 -25.62 26.99 37.80
N VAL A 539 -26.69 27.55 38.39
CA VAL A 539 -26.61 28.41 39.58
C VAL A 539 -26.20 27.58 40.80
N GLY A 540 -26.76 26.38 40.99
CA GLY A 540 -26.36 25.46 42.07
C GLY A 540 -24.91 24.99 41.95
N ALA A 541 -24.41 24.76 40.74
CA ALA A 541 -23.00 24.43 40.49
C ALA A 541 -22.06 25.61 40.77
N ALA A 542 -22.51 26.85 40.53
CA ALA A 542 -21.77 28.07 40.87
C ALA A 542 -21.78 28.36 42.38
N GLU A 543 -22.85 28.00 43.10
CA GLU A 543 -22.99 28.18 44.55
C GLU A 543 -22.31 27.07 45.38
N GLY A 544 -22.05 25.89 44.79
CA GLY A 544 -21.38 24.75 45.42
C GLY A 544 -19.85 24.88 45.61
N GLY A 545 -19.27 26.05 45.38
CA GLY A 545 -17.83 26.36 45.52
C GLY A 545 -17.33 26.39 46.98
N GLY A 546 -17.56 25.33 47.75
CA GLY A 546 -17.00 25.13 49.09
C GLY A 546 -15.59 24.55 49.02
N ARG A 547 -14.59 25.35 49.45
CA ARG A 547 -13.18 24.96 49.66
C ARG A 547 -13.05 23.64 50.44
N SER A 548 -12.62 22.55 49.79
CA SER A 548 -12.04 21.40 50.48
C SER A 548 -10.54 21.29 50.17
N THR A 549 -9.73 21.57 51.18
CA THR A 549 -8.29 21.35 51.25
C THR A 549 -7.97 19.86 51.23
N GLY A 550 -7.20 19.40 50.24
CA GLY A 550 -6.78 18.00 50.11
C GLY A 550 -5.57 17.85 49.18
N TRP A 551 -4.41 18.34 49.61
CA TRP A 551 -3.14 18.20 48.90
C TRP A 551 -2.60 16.77 49.07
N ARG A 552 -3.18 15.80 48.36
CA ARG A 552 -2.63 14.44 48.11
C ARG A 552 -3.51 13.64 47.13
N ARG A 553 -3.51 14.06 45.86
CA ARG A 553 -3.82 13.19 44.71
C ARG A 553 -3.36 13.87 43.41
N GLY A 554 -2.05 13.87 43.20
CA GLY A 554 -1.44 14.22 41.91
C GLY A 554 -1.05 12.94 41.18
N ILE A 555 -1.28 12.92 39.87
CA ILE A 555 -1.07 11.82 38.90
C ILE A 555 -2.29 10.90 38.74
N ARG A 556 -3.39 11.42 38.17
CA ARG A 556 -4.21 10.64 37.22
C ARG A 556 -5.14 11.40 36.29
N ASP A 557 -5.36 12.71 36.45
CA ASP A 557 -6.29 13.44 35.59
C ASP A 557 -5.58 14.54 34.79
N PHE A 558 -5.13 14.19 33.58
CA PHE A 558 -4.94 15.13 32.49
C PHE A 558 -5.93 14.73 31.39
N SER A 559 -7.20 15.10 31.57
CA SER A 559 -8.23 15.02 30.53
C SER A 559 -9.13 16.23 30.68
N ALA A 560 -8.85 17.26 29.88
CA ALA A 560 -9.81 18.32 29.64
C ALA A 560 -10.92 17.76 28.74
N THR A 561 -12.17 18.00 29.13
CA THR A 561 -13.45 17.69 28.47
C THR A 561 -14.12 16.34 28.83
N PHE A 562 -15.36 16.47 29.33
CA PHE A 562 -16.41 15.44 29.47
C PHE A 562 -16.44 14.47 30.66
N ALA A 563 -15.94 14.84 31.84
CA ALA A 563 -16.27 14.10 33.07
C ALA A 563 -17.62 14.59 33.65
N GLY A 564 -18.74 14.11 33.11
CA GLY A 564 -20.07 14.46 33.62
C GLY A 564 -21.26 13.73 32.99
N LEU A 565 -21.09 13.06 31.84
CA LEU A 565 -22.18 12.32 31.23
C LEU A 565 -22.16 10.86 31.72
N SER A 566 -23.22 10.47 32.44
CA SER A 566 -23.46 9.06 32.76
C SER A 566 -23.72 8.26 31.47
N LYS A 567 -23.30 6.99 31.45
CA LYS A 567 -23.54 6.07 30.33
C LYS A 567 -25.05 5.96 30.09
N SER A 568 -25.55 6.46 28.95
CA SER A 568 -26.90 6.13 28.51
C SER A 568 -26.96 4.63 28.19
N SER A 569 -27.74 3.89 28.96
CA SER A 569 -28.15 2.55 28.55
C SER A 569 -29.26 2.70 27.52
N PRO A 570 -29.27 1.96 26.40
CA PRO A 570 -30.38 2.00 25.46
C PRO A 570 -31.60 1.37 26.16
N GLN A 571 -32.55 2.19 26.58
CA GLN A 571 -33.89 1.68 26.89
C GLN A 571 -34.59 1.40 25.55
N PRO A 572 -35.25 0.24 25.39
CA PRO A 572 -36.08 0.00 24.22
C PRO A 572 -37.21 1.04 24.27
N SER A 573 -37.29 1.87 23.23
CA SER A 573 -38.36 2.84 23.08
C SER A 573 -39.69 2.12 22.99
N THR A 574 -40.49 2.19 24.06
CA THR A 574 -41.94 2.17 23.91
C THR A 574 -42.30 3.25 22.89
N GLN A 575 -43.03 2.85 21.85
CA GLN A 575 -43.69 3.76 20.90
C GLN A 575 -44.53 4.75 21.69
N GLN A 576 -43.92 5.88 22.04
CA GLN A 576 -44.60 7.05 22.57
C GLN A 576 -44.59 8.04 21.42
N GLU A 577 -45.80 8.41 21.00
CA GLU A 577 -46.10 9.31 19.90
C GLU A 577 -45.09 10.46 19.85
N THR A 578 -44.52 10.67 18.67
CA THR A 578 -43.59 11.73 18.33
C THR A 578 -44.22 13.10 18.61
N GLY A 579 -44.03 13.59 19.84
CA GLY A 579 -44.42 14.92 20.25
C GLY A 579 -43.59 15.97 19.51
N GLU A 580 -44.30 16.93 18.91
CA GLU A 580 -43.83 18.17 18.31
C GLU A 580 -42.67 18.80 19.11
N GLY A 581 -41.44 18.86 18.57
CA GLY A 581 -40.37 19.66 19.20
C GLY A 581 -38.91 19.24 18.96
N GLU A 582 -38.64 18.12 18.30
CA GLU A 582 -37.27 17.74 17.91
C GLU A 582 -37.07 17.90 16.40
N PHE A 583 -36.01 18.61 16.01
CA PHE A 583 -35.61 18.75 14.61
C PHE A 583 -34.10 18.52 14.44
N LEU A 584 -33.73 17.90 13.32
CA LEU A 584 -32.34 17.68 12.94
C LEU A 584 -31.90 18.85 12.06
N VAL A 585 -30.83 19.54 12.45
CA VAL A 585 -30.24 20.62 11.65
C VAL A 585 -28.94 20.11 11.05
N ALA A 586 -28.83 20.14 9.73
CA ALA A 586 -27.55 19.97 9.04
C ALA A 586 -26.86 21.33 8.93
N LEU A 587 -25.71 21.48 9.58
CA LEU A 587 -24.89 22.68 9.50
C LEU A 587 -23.76 22.46 8.50
N HIS A 588 -23.77 23.25 7.42
CA HIS A 588 -22.65 23.32 6.48
C HIS A 588 -21.75 24.49 6.84
N THR A 589 -20.44 24.27 6.78
CA THR A 589 -19.50 25.39 6.94
C THR A 589 -19.36 26.08 5.60
N VAL A 590 -19.77 27.34 5.51
CA VAL A 590 -19.74 28.10 4.27
C VAL A 590 -18.48 28.98 4.22
N PRO A 591 -17.73 29.01 3.10
CA PRO A 591 -16.62 29.95 2.93
C PRO A 591 -17.09 31.39 3.08
N SER A 592 -16.32 32.24 3.76
CA SER A 592 -16.67 33.65 3.92
C SER A 592 -16.76 34.41 2.59
N GLU A 593 -16.04 33.94 1.56
CA GLU A 593 -16.07 34.51 0.21
C GLU A 593 -17.35 34.19 -0.57
N ALA A 594 -18.06 33.13 -0.16
CA ALA A 594 -19.34 32.71 -0.73
C ALA A 594 -20.54 33.35 -0.01
N VAL A 595 -20.30 34.19 1.00
CA VAL A 595 -21.35 34.88 1.76
C VAL A 595 -21.19 36.38 1.57
N ASP A 596 -22.17 37.00 0.93
CA ASP A 596 -22.25 38.46 0.85
C ASP A 596 -23.23 38.98 1.90
N VAL A 597 -22.78 39.91 2.74
CA VAL A 597 -23.58 40.50 3.82
C VAL A 597 -23.85 41.95 3.46
N ASP A 598 -25.12 42.26 3.15
CA ASP A 598 -25.52 43.64 2.88
C ASP A 598 -25.33 44.48 4.15
N ALA A 599 -24.39 45.42 4.09
CA ALA A 599 -24.02 46.27 5.23
C ALA A 599 -25.16 47.19 5.72
N ARG A 600 -26.21 47.43 4.91
CA ARG A 600 -27.34 48.29 5.26
C ARG A 600 -28.50 47.51 5.88
N THR A 601 -28.74 46.28 5.43
CA THR A 601 -29.87 45.45 5.88
C THR A 601 -29.46 44.34 6.84
N GLY A 602 -28.18 43.97 6.87
CA GLY A 602 -27.65 42.85 7.65
C GLY A 602 -28.03 41.48 7.09
N VAL A 603 -28.65 41.41 5.91
CA VAL A 603 -29.04 40.16 5.26
C VAL A 603 -27.82 39.51 4.64
N ALA A 604 -27.57 38.25 5.00
CA ALA A 604 -26.56 37.41 4.38
C ALA A 604 -27.16 36.67 3.18
N THR A 605 -26.50 36.74 2.04
CA THR A 605 -26.83 36.01 0.81
C THR A 605 -25.71 35.03 0.50
N TYR A 606 -26.06 33.88 -0.07
CA TYR A 606 -25.11 32.83 -0.44
C TYR A 606 -24.93 32.79 -1.95
N ASP A 607 -23.68 32.91 -2.39
CA ASP A 607 -23.27 32.83 -3.79
C ASP A 607 -22.76 31.41 -4.08
N GLU A 608 -23.59 30.60 -4.75
CA GLU A 608 -23.26 29.22 -5.12
C GLU A 608 -22.06 29.12 -6.08
N ASP A 609 -21.82 30.14 -6.91
CA ASP A 609 -20.70 30.13 -7.88
C ASP A 609 -19.35 30.28 -7.17
N ARG A 610 -19.34 30.94 -6.00
CA ARG A 610 -18.16 31.11 -5.13
C ARG A 610 -18.03 30.02 -4.07
N ALA A 611 -18.98 29.10 -4.01
CA ALA A 611 -18.90 27.96 -3.12
C ALA A 611 -17.76 27.01 -3.53
N VAL A 612 -17.38 26.12 -2.60
CA VAL A 612 -16.42 25.06 -2.92
C VAL A 612 -17.05 24.15 -3.96
N GLN A 613 -16.50 24.13 -5.18
CA GLN A 613 -17.01 23.30 -6.27
C GLN A 613 -16.45 21.88 -6.17
N ASP A 614 -17.31 20.89 -6.44
CA ASP A 614 -16.88 19.49 -6.53
C ASP A 614 -15.95 19.33 -7.74
N PRO A 615 -14.68 18.91 -7.56
CA PRO A 615 -13.77 18.69 -8.67
C PRO A 615 -14.21 17.57 -9.63
N ILE A 616 -15.22 16.78 -9.25
CA ILE A 616 -15.74 15.61 -9.98
C ILE A 616 -17.28 15.58 -9.99
N ALA A 617 -17.91 16.74 -10.10
CA ALA A 617 -19.38 16.94 -10.10
C ALA A 617 -20.13 16.24 -11.25
N GLY A 618 -21.36 15.77 -11.00
CA GLY A 618 -22.39 15.50 -12.03
C GLY A 618 -22.26 14.19 -12.82
N GLU A 619 -21.48 13.23 -12.33
CA GLU A 619 -21.01 12.12 -13.17
C GLU A 619 -21.38 10.73 -12.61
N VAL A 620 -22.15 9.99 -13.40
CA VAL A 620 -22.65 8.63 -13.11
C VAL A 620 -21.91 7.61 -13.97
N PHE A 621 -21.60 6.46 -13.38
CA PHE A 621 -21.15 5.27 -14.10
C PHE A 621 -22.26 4.22 -14.02
N ASP A 622 -22.56 3.58 -15.15
CA ASP A 622 -23.48 2.43 -15.19
C ASP A 622 -22.71 1.16 -14.81
N THR A 623 -22.30 1.08 -13.54
CA THR A 623 -21.55 -0.06 -13.01
C THR A 623 -22.06 -0.46 -11.61
N PRO A 624 -22.00 -1.75 -11.25
CA PRO A 624 -22.34 -2.21 -9.90
C PRO A 624 -21.52 -1.52 -8.81
N GLU A 625 -20.26 -1.20 -9.08
CA GLU A 625 -19.36 -0.51 -8.16
C GLU A 625 -19.84 0.91 -7.88
N PHE A 626 -20.34 1.62 -8.91
CA PHE A 626 -20.90 2.95 -8.73
C PHE A 626 -22.16 2.91 -7.88
N ALA A 627 -23.10 2.01 -8.20
CA ALA A 627 -24.32 1.82 -7.41
C ALA A 627 -24.02 1.47 -5.94
N ALA A 628 -22.97 0.67 -5.70
CA ALA A 628 -22.53 0.30 -4.35
C ALA A 628 -21.72 1.40 -3.62
N SER A 629 -21.33 2.47 -4.31
CA SER A 629 -20.50 3.56 -3.76
C SER A 629 -21.34 4.59 -3.00
N HIS A 630 -20.67 5.44 -2.22
CA HIS A 630 -21.34 6.56 -1.55
C HIS A 630 -21.98 7.54 -2.55
N ALA A 631 -21.28 7.89 -3.62
CA ALA A 631 -21.82 8.79 -4.65
C ALA A 631 -23.07 8.21 -5.34
N GLY A 632 -23.07 6.91 -5.65
CA GLY A 632 -24.25 6.25 -6.23
C GLY A 632 -25.46 6.27 -5.28
N HIS A 633 -25.22 6.02 -4.00
CA HIS A 633 -26.27 6.04 -2.98
C HIS A 633 -26.85 7.45 -2.76
N LEU A 634 -26.03 8.50 -2.78
CA LEU A 634 -26.52 9.88 -2.68
C LEU A 634 -27.43 10.24 -3.87
N LEU A 635 -27.07 9.83 -5.08
CA LEU A 635 -27.89 10.05 -6.28
C LEU A 635 -29.23 9.31 -6.22
N GLU A 636 -29.24 8.09 -5.69
CA GLU A 636 -30.49 7.34 -5.48
C GLU A 636 -31.43 8.06 -4.49
N MET A 637 -30.88 8.56 -3.38
CA MET A 637 -31.63 9.34 -2.39
C MET A 637 -32.17 10.67 -2.95
N GLU A 638 -31.38 11.37 -3.76
CA GLU A 638 -31.84 12.59 -4.46
C GLU A 638 -32.96 12.27 -5.47
N GLY A 639 -32.87 11.14 -6.16
CA GLY A 639 -33.89 10.66 -7.11
C GLY A 639 -35.23 10.31 -6.45
N GLU A 640 -35.21 9.72 -5.25
CA GLU A 640 -36.42 9.42 -4.47
C GLU A 640 -37.08 10.67 -3.86
N SER A 641 -36.30 11.74 -3.66
CA SER A 641 -36.79 13.01 -3.07
C SER A 641 -37.55 13.91 -4.04
N LYS A 642 -37.47 13.66 -5.36
CA LYS A 642 -38.31 14.35 -6.34
C LYS A 642 -39.70 13.73 -6.33
N PRO A 643 -40.79 14.50 -6.13
CA PRO A 643 -42.13 13.98 -6.29
C PRO A 643 -42.23 13.36 -7.69
N ARG A 644 -42.75 12.14 -7.80
CA ARG A 644 -43.17 11.61 -9.09
C ARG A 644 -44.24 12.55 -9.64
N GLU A 645 -43.84 13.46 -10.53
CA GLU A 645 -44.75 14.41 -11.20
C GLU A 645 -45.86 13.70 -11.99
N GLU A 646 -45.81 12.37 -12.16
CA GLU A 646 -46.87 11.59 -12.80
C GLU A 646 -48.10 11.32 -11.91
N ASP A 647 -48.02 11.50 -10.59
CA ASP A 647 -49.18 11.27 -9.70
C ASP A 647 -49.94 12.56 -9.34
N ALA A 648 -49.35 13.74 -9.54
CA ALA A 648 -50.05 15.03 -9.32
C ALA A 648 -50.98 15.43 -10.48
N ALA A 649 -50.77 14.88 -11.68
CA ALA A 649 -51.64 15.14 -12.83
C ALA A 649 -52.94 14.32 -12.84
N LYS A 650 -53.16 13.43 -11.86
CA LYS A 650 -54.38 12.60 -11.76
C LYS A 650 -55.36 13.04 -10.69
N ASP A 651 -54.98 13.97 -9.81
CA ASP A 651 -55.87 14.53 -8.78
C ASP A 651 -56.48 15.89 -9.17
N GLU A 652 -56.12 16.46 -10.33
CA GLU A 652 -56.83 17.59 -10.94
C GLU A 652 -57.98 17.17 -11.89
N GLU A 653 -58.20 15.86 -12.08
CA GLU A 653 -59.24 15.32 -12.95
C GLU A 653 -60.23 14.38 -12.24
N ARG A 654 -60.48 14.58 -10.94
CA ARG A 654 -61.52 13.87 -10.17
C ARG A 654 -62.55 14.76 -9.49
#